data_AF-A0A7V4GAL3-F1
#
_entry.id   AF-A0A7V4GAL3-F1
#
_cell.length_a   1.000
_cell.length_b   1.000
_cell.length_c   1.000
_cell.angle_alpha   90.00
_cell.angle_beta   90.00
_cell.angle_gamma   90.00
#
_symmetry.space_group_name_H-M   'P 1'
#
loop_
_entity.id
_entity.type
_entity.pdbx_description
1 polymer ?
#
loop_
_entity_poly.entity_id
_entity_poly.type
_entity_poly.pdbx_seq_one_letter_code
_entity_poly.pdbx_strand_id
1 'polypeptide(L)'
;MSREVDRRTRHAVRVAGLVGLAGLTLVRCGGGDATSLDVRPGDVADEAGGDAADEAGPPPDGEDDAGEAFPDEGIGDDVGPDAACLFDLDCDDRHDCTADTCEAGLCRHVPDDAACDDGAPCNGVERCDARAGCLAGEPVVCDDRVDCTIDACDNLTAACRFDVDPRYCPPPTVCDPSAGCVEPPECETDADCLDTNPCNGIERCDPTGRCVFGTPPVCDDGIPCTIDACDPVSGCTARPPDRDGDGHPDAACSGDDCDDRNPAVHPGAPESCNGSDENCDTVPDDTFPCTPGQTGRCTSSGGCAGVWTCGADCAWGRCIVAAVESCNGADDDCDGLVDEDFTCELGSTGPCTVGACAGTRTCVAGCVWGACVASAVEACNGLDDDCDGATDEIFGCILGTRRSCTVGSCAGTQTCVAGCVWGACVASAVEACNGLDDDCDGATDEDFACRSGASEACTTTCGTAGSRTCSPACAWGACCAPAETCGNGCDDNCNGAIDEGCARRILVLRELCGGGVDHITPALTNLGLLASATVVGSDSDLSARLASGTWDLVVVDEYSNYLSSTTMDRLNGHVLAGGRLILSYWSLTDYASHALMTRAGVAVGSSYTAPLAIRRWVLSPLFTTPNALGDLTGFTDTCGIDGQYLTTTTAVAHAGYTVSPAGGQAALTVSADRRVILNAFTPQTVTQNADGDGKPDMVELYENEITHLLL
;
A
#
# COMPACT_ATOMS: atom_id res chain seq x y z
N MET A 1 -45.95 -45.57 -56.22
CA MET A 1 -44.57 -45.90 -56.64
C MET A 1 -43.74 -44.68 -56.26
N SER A 2 -43.32 -44.50 -55.00
CA SER A 2 -42.24 -45.22 -54.25
C SER A 2 -40.89 -44.51 -54.46
N ARG A 3 -40.09 -44.09 -53.48
CA ARG A 3 -40.03 -44.08 -51.98
C ARG A 3 -39.01 -42.96 -51.57
N GLU A 4 -38.84 -42.40 -50.36
CA GLU A 4 -39.54 -42.28 -49.04
C GLU A 4 -38.86 -41.08 -48.26
N VAL A 5 -39.52 -40.27 -47.40
CA VAL A 5 -39.79 -40.40 -45.93
C VAL A 5 -38.49 -40.48 -45.07
N ASP A 6 -38.21 -39.61 -44.07
CA ASP A 6 -38.92 -38.41 -43.59
C ASP A 6 -38.05 -37.33 -42.86
N ARG A 7 -38.75 -36.21 -42.65
CA ARG A 7 -38.64 -35.01 -41.77
C ARG A 7 -38.05 -35.20 -40.35
N ARG A 8 -37.25 -34.25 -39.81
CA ARG A 8 -37.51 -32.87 -39.25
C ARG A 8 -38.33 -32.80 -37.94
N THR A 9 -37.79 -32.12 -36.90
CA THR A 9 -38.23 -30.79 -36.34
C THR A 9 -37.82 -30.62 -34.85
N ARG A 10 -37.63 -29.35 -34.39
CA ARG A 10 -37.30 -28.91 -33.02
C ARG A 10 -38.48 -29.03 -32.03
N HIS A 11 -38.22 -28.99 -30.72
CA HIS A 11 -39.21 -28.67 -29.66
C HIS A 11 -38.57 -27.89 -28.48
N ALA A 12 -39.38 -27.34 -27.57
CA ALA A 12 -38.94 -26.39 -26.54
C ALA A 12 -39.84 -26.33 -25.28
N VAL A 13 -39.23 -25.96 -24.14
CA VAL A 13 -39.81 -25.16 -23.01
C VAL A 13 -40.88 -25.79 -22.07
N ARG A 14 -40.80 -25.39 -20.77
CA ARG A 14 -41.74 -25.62 -19.62
C ARG A 14 -41.76 -27.02 -18.97
N VAL A 15 -42.16 -27.21 -17.68
CA VAL A 15 -42.04 -26.46 -16.39
C VAL A 15 -42.70 -27.29 -15.26
N ALA A 16 -42.26 -27.17 -14.01
CA ALA A 16 -42.83 -27.74 -12.76
C ALA A 16 -42.81 -29.29 -12.61
N GLY A 17 -42.85 -29.87 -11.39
CA GLY A 17 -42.73 -29.28 -10.04
C GLY A 17 -43.15 -30.23 -8.89
N LEU A 18 -42.94 -29.77 -7.64
CA LEU A 18 -43.42 -30.28 -6.33
C LEU A 18 -42.78 -31.53 -5.64
N VAL A 19 -42.19 -31.25 -4.46
CA VAL A 19 -42.48 -31.81 -3.10
C VAL A 19 -42.37 -33.32 -2.82
N GLY A 20 -41.63 -33.68 -1.75
CA GLY A 20 -41.77 -34.95 -1.02
C GLY A 20 -40.76 -35.13 0.15
N LEU A 21 -41.20 -34.98 1.40
CA LEU A 21 -40.33 -35.04 2.61
C LEU A 21 -39.94 -36.46 3.09
N ALA A 22 -38.88 -36.47 3.91
CA ALA A 22 -38.61 -37.33 5.09
C ALA A 22 -37.64 -38.54 4.93
N GLY A 23 -36.72 -38.68 5.89
CA GLY A 23 -35.72 -39.76 5.92
C GLY A 23 -34.64 -39.67 7.02
N LEU A 24 -35.03 -39.50 8.29
CA LEU A 24 -34.09 -39.44 9.44
C LEU A 24 -33.32 -40.77 9.63
N THR A 25 -32.01 -40.77 9.89
CA THR A 25 -31.29 -41.93 10.48
C THR A 25 -30.08 -41.51 11.33
N LEU A 26 -29.80 -42.24 12.41
CA LEU A 26 -28.68 -42.00 13.34
C LEU A 26 -27.52 -42.99 13.15
N VAL A 27 -26.30 -42.47 13.35
CA VAL A 27 -25.24 -43.01 14.24
C VAL A 27 -25.41 -44.47 14.74
N ARG A 28 -24.50 -45.40 14.38
CA ARG A 28 -23.32 -45.81 15.19
C ARG A 28 -22.44 -46.90 14.52
N CYS A 29 -21.30 -47.21 15.14
CA CYS A 29 -20.21 -48.03 14.60
C CYS A 29 -20.28 -49.55 14.91
N GLY A 30 -19.51 -50.33 14.14
CA GLY A 30 -19.13 -51.74 14.41
C GLY A 30 -19.55 -52.69 13.29
N GLY A 31 -18.72 -53.64 12.81
CA GLY A 31 -17.31 -53.93 13.11
C GLY A 31 -16.99 -55.42 12.85
N GLY A 32 -15.76 -55.75 12.41
CA GLY A 32 -15.28 -57.14 12.30
C GLY A 32 -14.72 -57.55 10.93
N ASP A 33 -13.40 -57.75 10.91
CA ASP A 33 -12.54 -58.66 10.13
C ASP A 33 -13.15 -59.63 9.09
N ALA A 34 -12.47 -59.78 7.94
CA ALA A 34 -11.80 -61.06 7.57
C ALA A 34 -10.93 -61.01 6.28
N THR A 35 -9.72 -61.57 6.37
CA THR A 35 -8.95 -62.33 5.35
C THR A 35 -8.82 -61.84 3.88
N SER A 36 -7.66 -61.26 3.59
CA SER A 36 -6.58 -61.73 2.68
C SER A 36 -6.77 -62.94 1.70
N LEU A 37 -5.89 -62.98 0.68
CA LEU A 37 -5.64 -63.98 -0.39
C LEU A 37 -6.57 -63.97 -1.63
N ASP A 38 -6.10 -64.18 -2.88
CA ASP A 38 -4.75 -64.09 -3.52
C ASP A 38 -4.88 -64.24 -5.08
N VAL A 39 -3.76 -64.24 -5.82
CA VAL A 39 -3.52 -64.76 -7.20
C VAL A 39 -3.78 -63.83 -8.41
N ARG A 40 -2.68 -63.43 -9.09
CA ARG A 40 -2.61 -63.17 -10.56
C ARG A 40 -2.24 -64.48 -11.29
N PRO A 41 -2.45 -64.66 -12.62
CA PRO A 41 -1.36 -64.32 -13.57
C PRO A 41 -1.73 -64.00 -15.05
N GLY A 42 -0.88 -63.20 -15.71
CA GLY A 42 -0.51 -63.26 -17.14
C GLY A 42 -1.52 -62.90 -18.26
N ASP A 43 -1.11 -62.77 -19.54
CA ASP A 43 0.25 -62.58 -20.12
C ASP A 43 0.17 -62.26 -21.65
N VAL A 44 1.07 -61.38 -22.18
CA VAL A 44 1.41 -61.05 -23.61
C VAL A 44 0.26 -60.73 -24.62
N ALA A 45 0.43 -60.01 -25.75
CA ALA A 45 1.59 -59.83 -26.65
C ALA A 45 1.56 -58.51 -27.51
N ASP A 46 2.68 -57.78 -27.53
CA ASP A 46 3.62 -57.49 -28.65
C ASP A 46 3.23 -57.12 -30.11
N GLU A 47 4.20 -56.38 -30.73
CA GLU A 47 4.55 -56.16 -32.16
C GLU A 47 3.77 -55.20 -33.10
N ALA A 48 4.28 -53.94 -33.16
CA ALA A 48 4.90 -53.22 -34.29
C ALA A 48 4.31 -53.14 -35.75
N GLY A 49 4.59 -51.98 -36.39
CA GLY A 49 4.94 -51.88 -37.83
C GLY A 49 4.30 -50.74 -38.64
N GLY A 50 5.12 -49.96 -39.39
CA GLY A 50 4.64 -49.13 -40.52
C GLY A 50 5.34 -47.77 -40.75
N ASP A 51 6.41 -47.74 -41.55
CA ASP A 51 7.14 -46.53 -41.97
C ASP A 51 6.47 -45.68 -43.06
N ALA A 52 6.79 -44.38 -43.12
CA ALA A 52 7.08 -43.62 -44.35
C ALA A 52 7.72 -42.25 -44.02
N ALA A 53 8.54 -41.71 -44.95
CA ALA A 53 9.24 -40.43 -44.82
C ALA A 53 9.06 -39.55 -46.10
N ASP A 54 10.01 -38.64 -46.36
CA ASP A 54 10.16 -37.72 -47.52
C ASP A 54 9.26 -36.45 -47.49
N GLU A 55 9.68 -35.25 -47.89
CA GLU A 55 11.01 -34.70 -48.32
C GLU A 55 11.03 -33.15 -48.12
N ALA A 56 12.15 -32.46 -48.37
CA ALA A 56 12.43 -31.09 -47.92
C ALA A 56 12.27 -29.94 -48.97
N GLY A 57 12.20 -28.68 -48.49
CA GLY A 57 12.35 -27.47 -49.34
C GLY A 57 11.94 -26.10 -48.70
N PRO A 58 12.81 -25.06 -48.70
CA PRO A 58 12.53 -23.65 -48.37
C PRO A 58 12.50 -22.76 -49.66
N PRO A 59 12.56 -21.40 -49.65
CA PRO A 59 12.31 -20.34 -48.64
C PRO A 59 11.03 -19.53 -49.09
N PRO A 60 10.82 -18.18 -49.06
CA PRO A 60 11.57 -17.01 -48.51
C PRO A 60 10.69 -15.95 -47.77
N ASP A 61 11.19 -14.71 -47.71
CA ASP A 61 10.74 -13.52 -46.96
C ASP A 61 9.70 -12.62 -47.70
N GLY A 62 9.05 -11.68 -46.99
CA GLY A 62 8.21 -10.60 -47.56
C GLY A 62 7.42 -9.78 -46.52
N GLU A 63 7.25 -8.47 -46.76
CA GLU A 63 6.64 -7.46 -45.85
C GLU A 63 5.20 -7.03 -46.27
N ASP A 64 4.62 -6.09 -45.50
CA ASP A 64 3.49 -5.18 -45.79
C ASP A 64 2.00 -5.55 -45.50
N ASP A 65 1.24 -4.46 -45.28
CA ASP A 65 -0.23 -4.25 -45.22
C ASP A 65 -1.11 -4.79 -44.05
N ALA A 66 -1.08 -4.02 -42.95
CA ALA A 66 -2.20 -3.24 -42.37
C ALA A 66 -3.67 -3.75 -42.36
N GLY A 67 -4.30 -3.61 -41.18
CA GLY A 67 -5.77 -3.71 -40.94
C GLY A 67 -6.16 -4.93 -40.09
N GLU A 68 -7.13 -4.87 -39.16
CA GLU A 68 -8.07 -3.80 -38.78
C GLU A 68 -8.16 -3.66 -37.25
N ALA A 69 -8.52 -2.47 -36.76
CA ALA A 69 -8.86 -2.26 -35.35
C ALA A 69 -10.38 -2.37 -35.14
N PHE A 70 -10.79 -2.94 -34.01
CA PHE A 70 -12.17 -2.89 -33.50
C PHE A 70 -12.17 -2.26 -32.10
N PRO A 71 -13.13 -1.36 -31.79
CA PRO A 71 -13.13 -0.60 -30.54
C PRO A 71 -13.81 -1.34 -29.39
N ASP A 72 -13.43 -0.97 -28.17
CA ASP A 72 -14.31 -0.96 -27.00
C ASP A 72 -14.01 0.33 -26.20
N GLU A 73 -14.97 0.87 -25.46
CA GLU A 73 -14.90 2.24 -24.92
C GLU A 73 -14.79 2.30 -23.39
N GLY A 74 -13.89 3.18 -22.90
CA GLY A 74 -14.10 3.96 -21.67
C GLY A 74 -13.67 3.34 -20.34
N ILE A 75 -12.48 3.72 -19.86
CA ILE A 75 -12.30 4.68 -18.74
C ILE A 75 -10.79 4.95 -18.57
N GLY A 76 -10.43 6.23 -18.38
CA GLY A 76 -9.05 6.70 -18.29
C GLY A 76 -8.61 7.45 -19.55
N ASP A 77 -9.08 8.68 -19.71
CA ASP A 77 -8.54 9.62 -20.70
C ASP A 77 -7.07 9.96 -20.37
N ASP A 78 -6.28 10.24 -21.41
CA ASP A 78 -5.01 10.95 -21.25
C ASP A 78 -5.33 12.41 -20.89
N VAL A 79 -5.09 12.81 -19.64
CA VAL A 79 -5.43 14.14 -19.12
C VAL A 79 -4.49 15.19 -19.73
N GLY A 80 -4.88 15.74 -20.88
CA GLY A 80 -4.15 16.83 -21.52
C GLY A 80 -4.19 18.13 -20.68
N PRO A 81 -3.20 19.03 -20.84
CA PRO A 81 -2.96 20.21 -19.98
C PRO A 81 -3.99 21.36 -20.14
N ASP A 82 -5.18 21.07 -20.66
CA ASP A 82 -6.35 21.96 -20.77
C ASP A 82 -7.58 21.37 -20.02
N ALA A 83 -7.39 20.32 -19.21
CA ALA A 83 -8.46 19.65 -18.48
C ALA A 83 -9.07 20.51 -17.36
N ALA A 84 -10.38 20.40 -17.17
CA ALA A 84 -11.13 21.16 -16.17
C ALA A 84 -11.35 20.35 -14.89
N CYS A 85 -10.83 20.86 -13.77
CA CYS A 85 -10.80 20.21 -12.47
C CYS A 85 -11.70 20.90 -11.44
N LEU A 86 -11.99 20.22 -10.33
CA LEU A 86 -12.64 20.75 -9.12
C LEU A 86 -11.79 20.57 -7.86
N PHE A 87 -10.92 19.56 -7.84
CA PHE A 87 -9.97 19.24 -6.78
C PHE A 87 -8.62 18.83 -7.37
N ASP A 88 -7.54 18.90 -6.59
CA ASP A 88 -6.19 18.56 -7.07
C ASP A 88 -6.07 17.10 -7.55
N LEU A 89 -6.81 16.18 -6.93
CA LEU A 89 -6.89 14.78 -7.33
C LEU A 89 -7.57 14.55 -8.70
N ASP A 90 -8.28 15.55 -9.25
CA ASP A 90 -8.78 15.48 -10.63
C ASP A 90 -7.65 15.71 -11.67
N CYS A 91 -6.44 16.06 -11.21
CA CYS A 91 -5.29 16.44 -12.03
C CYS A 91 -4.11 15.45 -12.00
N ASP A 92 -4.27 14.27 -11.38
CA ASP A 92 -3.29 13.17 -11.39
C ASP A 92 -2.87 12.80 -12.82
N ASP A 93 -1.64 13.15 -13.22
CA ASP A 93 -1.04 12.78 -14.51
C ASP A 93 -0.33 11.41 -14.51
N ARG A 94 -0.30 10.75 -13.34
CA ARG A 94 0.37 9.48 -13.05
C ARG A 94 1.90 9.48 -13.21
N HIS A 95 2.53 10.65 -13.10
CA HIS A 95 3.95 10.74 -12.84
C HIS A 95 4.16 11.14 -11.36
N ASP A 96 4.64 10.22 -10.54
CA ASP A 96 4.78 10.40 -9.08
C ASP A 96 5.71 11.56 -8.64
N CYS A 97 6.33 12.27 -9.60
CA CYS A 97 7.20 13.43 -9.40
C CYS A 97 6.60 14.78 -9.80
N THR A 98 5.37 14.81 -10.33
CA THR A 98 4.66 16.06 -10.67
C THR A 98 3.75 16.47 -9.51
N ALA A 99 3.97 17.68 -8.99
CA ALA A 99 3.07 18.31 -8.03
C ALA A 99 1.81 18.81 -8.77
N ASP A 100 0.78 17.97 -8.77
CA ASP A 100 -0.48 18.19 -9.47
C ASP A 100 -1.46 19.04 -8.66
N THR A 101 -1.90 20.15 -9.25
CA THR A 101 -2.75 21.16 -8.59
C THR A 101 -3.85 21.68 -9.49
N CYS A 102 -5.02 21.97 -8.92
CA CYS A 102 -6.18 22.51 -9.63
C CYS A 102 -6.24 24.04 -9.53
N GLU A 103 -5.42 24.75 -10.32
CA GLU A 103 -5.33 26.21 -10.26
C GLU A 103 -6.45 26.87 -11.09
N ALA A 104 -7.43 27.46 -10.40
CA ALA A 104 -8.58 28.17 -10.98
C ALA A 104 -9.46 27.33 -11.94
N GLY A 105 -9.48 26.00 -11.77
CA GLY A 105 -10.25 25.07 -12.60
C GLY A 105 -9.52 24.58 -13.86
N LEU A 106 -8.20 24.74 -13.91
CA LEU A 106 -7.31 24.10 -14.90
C LEU A 106 -6.24 23.28 -14.15
N CYS A 107 -5.91 22.12 -14.69
CA CYS A 107 -4.83 21.31 -14.12
C CYS A 107 -3.44 21.91 -14.37
N ARG A 108 -2.61 21.87 -13.33
CA ARG A 108 -1.25 22.37 -13.33
C ARG A 108 -0.32 21.35 -12.67
N HIS A 109 0.46 20.70 -13.52
CA HIS A 109 1.51 19.75 -13.17
C HIS A 109 2.83 20.52 -13.04
N VAL A 110 3.48 20.48 -11.87
CA VAL A 110 4.79 21.13 -11.65
C VAL A 110 5.84 20.06 -11.33
N PRO A 111 6.84 19.83 -12.19
CA PRO A 111 7.89 18.85 -11.91
C PRO A 111 8.69 19.18 -10.65
N ASP A 112 8.88 18.17 -9.81
CA ASP A 112 9.75 18.19 -8.65
C ASP A 112 10.87 17.16 -8.84
N ASP A 113 12.11 17.66 -9.04
CA ASP A 113 13.29 16.80 -9.15
C ASP A 113 13.57 16.05 -7.82
N ALA A 114 13.18 16.60 -6.66
CA ALA A 114 13.42 15.98 -5.35
C ALA A 114 12.51 14.77 -5.07
N ALA A 115 11.34 14.69 -5.73
CA ALA A 115 10.47 13.51 -5.69
C ALA A 115 11.06 12.29 -6.44
N CYS A 116 12.15 12.48 -7.19
CA CYS A 116 12.84 11.42 -7.92
C CYS A 116 14.15 10.91 -7.27
N ASP A 117 14.64 11.56 -6.21
CA ASP A 117 15.89 11.21 -5.52
C ASP A 117 15.81 9.81 -4.89
N ASP A 118 16.60 8.84 -5.40
CA ASP A 118 16.69 7.49 -4.84
C ASP A 118 17.63 7.39 -3.62
N GLY A 119 18.35 8.48 -3.30
CA GLY A 119 19.31 8.58 -2.21
C GLY A 119 20.69 7.99 -2.49
N ALA A 120 21.01 7.60 -3.73
CA ALA A 120 22.28 6.97 -4.11
C ALA A 120 23.08 7.78 -5.18
N PRO A 121 23.44 9.06 -4.91
CA PRO A 121 23.82 10.09 -5.89
C PRO A 121 24.99 9.79 -6.83
N CYS A 122 25.72 8.69 -6.62
CA CYS A 122 26.69 8.15 -7.57
C CYS A 122 26.06 7.56 -8.85
N ASN A 123 24.78 7.19 -8.81
CA ASN A 123 23.98 6.84 -9.99
C ASN A 123 23.71 8.07 -10.90
N GLY A 124 23.89 9.28 -10.36
CA GLY A 124 23.63 10.57 -11.00
C GLY A 124 22.26 11.14 -10.63
N VAL A 125 22.24 12.41 -10.21
CA VAL A 125 21.02 13.13 -9.78
C VAL A 125 19.89 13.02 -10.79
N GLU A 126 18.78 12.42 -10.36
CA GLU A 126 17.55 12.24 -11.12
C GLU A 126 16.86 13.57 -11.44
N ARG A 127 15.96 13.53 -12.44
CA ARG A 127 15.12 14.67 -12.81
C ARG A 127 13.71 14.24 -13.16
N CYS A 128 12.72 15.05 -12.81
CA CYS A 128 11.35 14.85 -13.22
C CYS A 128 11.12 15.47 -14.62
N ASP A 129 10.79 14.63 -15.61
CA ASP A 129 10.23 15.10 -16.88
C ASP A 129 8.70 14.98 -16.85
N ALA A 130 8.01 16.11 -17.06
CA ALA A 130 6.54 16.27 -17.03
C ALA A 130 5.74 15.44 -18.08
N ARG A 131 6.36 14.43 -18.71
CA ARG A 131 5.79 13.54 -19.72
C ARG A 131 6.38 12.12 -19.68
N ALA A 132 7.39 11.89 -18.86
CA ALA A 132 8.10 10.61 -18.74
C ALA A 132 8.31 10.16 -17.28
N GLY A 133 8.00 11.03 -16.31
CA GLY A 133 8.28 10.80 -14.89
C GLY A 133 9.78 10.95 -14.57
N CYS A 134 10.22 10.23 -13.55
CA CYS A 134 11.61 10.26 -13.10
C CYS A 134 12.57 9.68 -14.15
N LEU A 135 13.51 10.51 -14.61
CA LEU A 135 14.64 10.12 -15.43
C LEU A 135 15.85 9.91 -14.53
N ALA A 136 16.44 8.70 -14.59
CA ALA A 136 17.72 8.40 -13.96
C ALA A 136 18.81 9.38 -14.46
N GLY A 137 19.66 9.87 -13.57
CA GLY A 137 20.71 10.83 -13.94
C GLY A 137 21.88 10.21 -14.70
N GLU A 138 22.93 11.01 -14.89
CA GLU A 138 24.17 10.59 -15.55
C GLU A 138 25.21 10.18 -14.48
N PRO A 139 25.64 8.90 -14.40
CA PRO A 139 26.46 8.41 -13.29
C PRO A 139 27.79 9.12 -13.08
N VAL A 140 28.21 9.21 -11.82
CA VAL A 140 29.47 9.84 -11.43
C VAL A 140 30.65 8.96 -11.83
N VAL A 141 31.33 9.33 -12.93
CA VAL A 141 32.50 8.59 -13.44
C VAL A 141 33.78 9.02 -12.72
N CYS A 142 34.23 8.19 -11.78
CA CYS A 142 35.44 8.42 -10.98
C CYS A 142 36.74 7.84 -11.57
N ASP A 143 36.82 7.53 -12.87
CA ASP A 143 38.04 7.04 -13.56
C ASP A 143 39.14 8.14 -13.64
N ASP A 144 40.17 8.07 -12.80
CA ASP A 144 41.34 8.99 -12.87
C ASP A 144 42.42 8.53 -13.87
N ARG A 145 42.35 7.26 -14.29
CA ARG A 145 43.27 6.54 -15.20
C ARG A 145 44.62 6.15 -14.58
N VAL A 146 44.68 5.98 -13.26
CA VAL A 146 45.81 5.42 -12.54
C VAL A 146 45.54 3.93 -12.30
N ASP A 147 46.20 3.04 -13.04
CA ASP A 147 45.96 1.56 -13.05
C ASP A 147 46.12 0.83 -11.67
N CYS A 148 46.33 1.55 -10.56
CA CYS A 148 46.55 1.02 -9.22
C CYS A 148 45.82 1.75 -8.07
N THR A 149 44.95 2.71 -8.38
CA THR A 149 43.89 3.17 -7.47
C THR A 149 42.66 2.27 -7.61
N ILE A 150 41.85 2.22 -6.55
CA ILE A 150 40.48 1.71 -6.60
C ILE A 150 39.57 2.93 -6.65
N ASP A 151 39.13 3.23 -7.86
CA ASP A 151 38.30 4.38 -8.18
C ASP A 151 36.85 4.10 -7.77
N ALA A 152 36.36 4.82 -6.77
CA ALA A 152 35.02 4.64 -6.21
C ALA A 152 34.32 5.98 -6.01
N CYS A 153 33.00 6.00 -6.23
CA CYS A 153 32.16 7.12 -5.82
C CYS A 153 31.60 6.86 -4.41
N ASP A 154 31.51 7.91 -3.60
CA ASP A 154 30.93 7.89 -2.26
C ASP A 154 29.42 8.20 -2.28
N ASN A 155 28.61 7.21 -1.88
CA ASN A 155 27.13 7.29 -1.95
C ASN A 155 26.50 8.27 -0.93
N LEU A 156 27.27 8.94 -0.07
CA LEU A 156 26.74 9.99 0.82
C LEU A 156 27.00 11.39 0.27
N THR A 157 28.12 11.57 -0.44
CA THR A 157 28.66 12.89 -0.82
C THR A 157 28.83 13.10 -2.34
N ALA A 158 28.54 12.09 -3.16
CA ALA A 158 28.86 12.03 -4.60
C ALA A 158 30.35 12.24 -4.94
N ALA A 159 31.23 12.23 -3.94
CA ALA A 159 32.65 12.49 -4.11
C ALA A 159 33.39 11.26 -4.66
N CYS A 160 34.32 11.48 -5.59
CA CYS A 160 35.23 10.43 -6.02
C CYS A 160 36.36 10.25 -5.00
N ARG A 161 36.57 9.02 -4.56
CA ARG A 161 37.73 8.58 -3.79
C ARG A 161 38.57 7.60 -4.60
N PHE A 162 39.87 7.66 -4.39
CA PHE A 162 40.88 6.98 -5.21
C PHE A 162 41.77 6.15 -4.26
N ASP A 163 41.25 5.00 -3.83
CA ASP A 163 41.85 4.21 -2.74
C ASP A 163 43.09 3.45 -3.26
N VAL A 164 44.30 3.84 -2.82
CA VAL A 164 45.56 3.27 -3.31
C VAL A 164 45.70 1.79 -2.90
N ASP A 165 45.71 0.85 -3.86
CA ASP A 165 45.91 -0.58 -3.59
C ASP A 165 47.17 -1.14 -4.28
N PRO A 166 48.27 -1.34 -3.54
CA PRO A 166 49.52 -1.90 -4.06
C PRO A 166 49.39 -3.28 -4.72
N ARG A 167 48.29 -4.03 -4.52
CA ARG A 167 48.07 -5.36 -5.11
C ARG A 167 47.87 -5.33 -6.62
N TYR A 168 47.52 -4.17 -7.19
CA TYR A 168 47.36 -3.98 -8.64
C TYR A 168 48.70 -3.76 -9.35
N CYS A 169 49.75 -3.34 -8.62
CA CYS A 169 51.09 -3.18 -9.18
C CYS A 169 51.90 -4.50 -9.21
N PRO A 170 52.55 -4.83 -10.35
CA PRO A 170 53.39 -6.01 -10.44
C PRO A 170 54.70 -5.83 -9.64
N PRO A 171 55.09 -6.76 -8.74
CA PRO A 171 56.34 -6.64 -7.99
C PRO A 171 57.56 -6.52 -8.94
N PRO A 172 58.47 -5.57 -8.71
CA PRO A 172 58.68 -4.79 -7.48
C PRO A 172 58.12 -3.34 -7.51
N THR A 173 57.17 -3.02 -8.39
CA THR A 173 56.62 -1.65 -8.47
C THR A 173 55.67 -1.32 -7.32
N VAL A 174 55.54 -0.03 -7.03
CA VAL A 174 54.63 0.56 -6.03
C VAL A 174 53.71 1.56 -6.72
N CYS A 175 52.51 1.79 -6.17
CA CYS A 175 51.57 2.75 -6.73
C CYS A 175 51.93 4.18 -6.32
N ASP A 176 52.09 5.07 -7.30
CA ASP A 176 52.12 6.53 -7.15
C ASP A 176 50.73 7.07 -7.58
N PRO A 177 49.97 7.76 -6.70
CA PRO A 177 48.63 8.29 -7.00
C PRO A 177 48.56 9.35 -8.13
N SER A 178 49.69 9.68 -8.75
CA SER A 178 49.80 10.65 -9.86
C SER A 178 50.59 10.13 -11.06
N ALA A 179 51.23 8.95 -10.94
CA ALA A 179 52.08 8.36 -11.98
C ALA A 179 51.85 6.85 -12.21
N GLY A 180 50.98 6.19 -11.43
CA GLY A 180 50.70 4.76 -11.54
C GLY A 180 51.81 3.89 -10.95
N CYS A 181 51.96 2.66 -11.45
CA CYS A 181 52.95 1.72 -10.93
C CYS A 181 54.38 2.11 -11.31
N VAL A 182 55.10 2.72 -10.37
CA VAL A 182 56.49 3.18 -10.52
C VAL A 182 57.48 2.24 -9.80
N GLU A 183 58.75 2.26 -10.20
CA GLU A 183 59.79 1.63 -9.38
C GLU A 183 60.06 2.46 -8.11
N PRO A 184 60.07 1.87 -6.90
CA PRO A 184 60.36 2.60 -5.67
C PRO A 184 61.81 3.14 -5.68
N PRO A 185 62.08 4.29 -5.04
CA PRO A 185 63.42 4.88 -5.01
C PRO A 185 64.45 4.00 -4.27
N GLU A 186 65.73 4.17 -4.64
CA GLU A 186 66.87 3.54 -3.95
C GLU A 186 67.21 4.28 -2.65
N CYS A 187 67.56 3.53 -1.60
CA CYS A 187 67.83 4.06 -0.26
C CYS A 187 69.02 3.36 0.43
N GLU A 188 69.65 4.04 1.39
CA GLU A 188 70.63 3.42 2.31
C GLU A 188 70.08 3.32 3.76
N THR A 189 69.07 4.14 4.12
CA THR A 189 68.46 4.20 5.45
C THR A 189 66.95 4.52 5.39
N ASP A 190 66.20 4.18 6.44
CA ASP A 190 64.78 4.57 6.59
C ASP A 190 64.53 6.08 6.44
N ALA A 191 65.54 6.92 6.73
CA ALA A 191 65.42 8.38 6.62
C ALA A 191 65.49 8.90 5.17
N ASP A 192 66.02 8.11 4.24
CA ASP A 192 66.07 8.46 2.80
C ASP A 192 64.71 8.23 2.11
N CYS A 193 63.80 7.51 2.77
CA CYS A 193 62.49 7.15 2.25
C CYS A 193 61.35 8.08 2.69
N LEU A 194 61.61 9.10 3.53
CA LEU A 194 60.56 9.92 4.15
C LEU A 194 59.95 10.93 3.16
N ASP A 195 58.74 10.68 2.66
CA ASP A 195 58.06 11.54 1.66
C ASP A 195 57.27 12.72 2.27
N THR A 196 57.10 12.71 3.60
CA THR A 196 56.34 13.65 4.46
C THR A 196 54.81 13.47 4.49
N ASN A 197 54.26 12.48 3.79
CA ASN A 197 52.86 12.08 3.86
C ASN A 197 52.63 11.18 5.10
N PRO A 198 51.77 11.56 6.07
CA PRO A 198 51.46 10.70 7.21
C PRO A 198 50.56 9.50 6.83
N CYS A 199 49.89 9.53 5.68
CA CYS A 199 48.81 8.61 5.33
C CYS A 199 49.26 7.31 4.65
N ASN A 200 50.49 7.21 4.15
CA ASN A 200 51.09 5.95 3.66
C ASN A 200 51.85 5.18 4.76
N GLY A 201 51.86 5.69 6.00
CA GLY A 201 52.45 5.04 7.18
C GLY A 201 53.96 5.25 7.33
N ILE A 202 54.58 4.53 8.29
CA ILE A 202 56.03 4.67 8.52
C ILE A 202 56.83 3.93 7.45
N GLU A 203 57.34 4.70 6.50
CA GLU A 203 58.24 4.29 5.42
C GLU A 203 59.57 3.70 5.95
N ARG A 204 60.13 2.73 5.22
CA ARG A 204 61.39 2.05 5.57
C ARG A 204 62.22 1.72 4.35
N CYS A 205 63.53 1.59 4.56
CA CYS A 205 64.43 1.05 3.56
C CYS A 205 64.52 -0.48 3.72
N ASP A 206 64.18 -1.22 2.67
CA ASP A 206 64.18 -2.67 2.68
C ASP A 206 65.61 -3.26 2.60
N PRO A 207 65.82 -4.56 2.93
CA PRO A 207 67.13 -5.20 2.85
C PRO A 207 67.73 -5.33 1.43
N THR A 208 67.02 -4.92 0.38
CA THR A 208 67.51 -4.84 -1.00
C THR A 208 67.91 -3.43 -1.44
N GLY A 209 67.63 -2.41 -0.60
CA GLY A 209 67.95 -1.01 -0.86
C GLY A 209 66.83 -0.25 -1.59
N ARG A 210 65.56 -0.67 -1.44
CA ARG A 210 64.39 0.03 -1.98
C ARG A 210 63.46 0.50 -0.87
N CYS A 211 62.83 1.66 -1.05
CA CYS A 211 61.83 2.16 -0.11
C CYS A 211 60.54 1.34 -0.17
N VAL A 212 59.99 1.04 1.01
CA VAL A 212 58.68 0.41 1.19
C VAL A 212 57.83 1.26 2.13
N PHE A 213 56.62 1.59 1.68
CA PHE A 213 55.63 2.32 2.47
C PHE A 213 55.16 1.51 3.68
N GLY A 214 54.59 2.20 4.66
CA GLY A 214 54.09 1.58 5.88
C GLY A 214 52.69 0.95 5.70
N THR A 215 52.05 0.67 6.83
CA THR A 215 50.59 0.51 6.87
C THR A 215 49.99 1.90 7.12
N PRO A 216 49.01 2.36 6.31
CA PRO A 216 48.27 3.58 6.58
C PRO A 216 47.72 3.65 8.02
N PRO A 217 47.65 4.84 8.63
CA PRO A 217 46.96 5.02 9.89
C PRO A 217 45.46 4.77 9.68
N VAL A 218 44.84 4.03 10.59
CA VAL A 218 43.38 3.96 10.68
C VAL A 218 42.93 5.27 11.32
N CYS A 219 42.16 6.07 10.59
CA CYS A 219 41.68 7.37 11.06
C CYS A 219 40.30 7.35 11.72
N ASP A 220 39.56 6.23 11.60
CA ASP A 220 38.34 5.92 12.36
C ASP A 220 38.54 6.20 13.85
N ASP A 221 37.86 7.22 14.37
CA ASP A 221 37.96 7.65 15.76
C ASP A 221 36.93 6.96 16.68
N GLY A 222 36.03 6.17 16.09
CA GLY A 222 34.96 5.42 16.76
C GLY A 222 33.65 6.19 16.95
N ILE A 223 33.51 7.40 16.38
CA ILE A 223 32.26 8.19 16.39
C ILE A 223 31.52 8.01 15.05
N PRO A 224 30.35 7.35 15.00
CA PRO A 224 29.62 7.09 13.75
C PRO A 224 29.03 8.33 13.03
N CYS A 225 29.40 9.54 13.44
CA CYS A 225 28.89 10.81 12.93
C CYS A 225 30.01 11.80 12.56
N THR A 226 31.21 11.28 12.28
CA THR A 226 32.34 12.03 11.70
C THR A 226 32.75 11.42 10.36
N ILE A 227 33.15 12.29 9.43
CA ILE A 227 33.90 11.91 8.23
C ILE A 227 35.37 11.84 8.64
N ASP A 228 35.86 10.62 8.81
CA ASP A 228 37.23 10.34 9.25
C ASP A 228 38.15 10.11 8.05
N ALA A 229 38.87 11.17 7.66
CA ALA A 229 39.77 11.17 6.50
C ALA A 229 41.25 11.30 6.93
N CYS A 230 42.17 10.95 6.03
CA CYS A 230 43.59 11.24 6.21
C CYS A 230 44.06 12.31 5.22
N ASP A 231 44.37 13.50 5.72
CA ASP A 231 44.93 14.60 4.93
C ASP A 231 46.46 14.40 4.75
N PRO A 232 47.00 14.41 3.51
CA PRO A 232 48.43 14.17 3.25
C PRO A 232 49.42 15.18 3.84
N VAL A 233 48.96 16.26 4.50
CA VAL A 233 49.82 17.30 5.11
C VAL A 233 49.69 17.34 6.64
N SER A 234 48.52 16.97 7.17
CA SER A 234 48.17 17.11 8.59
C SER A 234 47.75 15.80 9.30
N GLY A 235 47.53 14.72 8.56
CA GLY A 235 47.23 13.39 9.10
C GLY A 235 45.73 13.11 9.24
N CYS A 236 45.38 12.21 10.15
CA CYS A 236 43.98 11.89 10.41
C CYS A 236 43.21 13.13 10.91
N THR A 237 42.12 13.44 10.22
CA THR A 237 41.18 14.53 10.53
C THR A 237 39.76 13.98 10.57
N ALA A 238 39.11 14.08 11.73
CA ALA A 238 37.68 13.90 11.88
C ALA A 238 36.98 15.26 11.73
N ARG A 239 35.90 15.32 10.94
CA ARG A 239 34.98 16.48 10.88
C ARG A 239 33.55 15.96 10.87
N PRO A 240 32.58 16.66 11.49
CA PRO A 240 31.17 16.40 11.20
C PRO A 240 30.90 16.42 9.68
N PRO A 241 29.95 15.62 9.18
CA PRO A 241 29.38 15.82 7.85
C PRO A 241 28.68 17.19 7.77
N ASP A 242 28.53 17.61 6.52
CA ASP A 242 28.06 18.91 6.03
C ASP A 242 27.61 18.53 4.61
N ARG A 243 26.35 18.09 4.53
CA ARG A 243 25.86 17.21 3.45
C ARG A 243 25.52 17.95 2.16
N ASP A 244 25.05 19.19 2.26
CA ASP A 244 24.62 20.00 1.12
C ASP A 244 25.64 21.11 0.74
N GLY A 245 26.59 21.40 1.64
CA GLY A 245 27.72 22.29 1.41
C GLY A 245 27.53 23.75 1.83
N ASP A 246 26.51 24.09 2.62
CA ASP A 246 26.30 25.46 3.12
C ASP A 246 27.35 25.88 4.18
N GLY A 247 27.86 24.91 4.97
CA GLY A 247 28.86 25.09 6.03
C GLY A 247 28.36 24.83 7.46
N HIS A 248 27.11 24.44 7.65
CA HIS A 248 26.54 23.91 8.88
C HIS A 248 26.59 22.36 8.90
N PRO A 249 26.76 21.71 10.08
CA PRO A 249 26.79 20.25 10.13
C PRO A 249 25.40 19.62 10.22
N ASP A 250 25.27 18.39 9.70
CA ASP A 250 24.03 17.60 9.72
C ASP A 250 23.37 17.54 11.11
N ALA A 251 22.05 17.75 11.16
CA ALA A 251 21.22 17.67 12.36
C ALA A 251 21.37 16.32 13.08
N ALA A 252 21.39 15.23 12.30
CA ALA A 252 21.58 13.86 12.79
C ALA A 252 22.91 13.66 13.54
N CYS A 253 23.91 14.49 13.25
CA CYS A 253 25.27 14.40 13.78
C CYS A 253 25.51 15.36 14.97
N SER A 254 24.43 15.88 15.58
CA SER A 254 24.46 16.96 16.58
C SER A 254 25.01 18.29 16.05
N GLY A 255 24.86 18.53 14.75
CA GLY A 255 24.99 19.85 14.15
C GLY A 255 23.85 20.80 14.52
N ASP A 256 23.84 21.96 13.88
CA ASP A 256 22.82 23.00 14.07
C ASP A 256 21.91 23.24 12.86
N ASP A 257 22.15 22.57 11.73
CA ASP A 257 21.21 22.44 10.61
C ASP A 257 19.88 21.77 11.05
N CYS A 258 18.82 21.97 10.27
CA CYS A 258 17.52 21.34 10.41
C CYS A 258 16.96 20.71 9.11
N ASP A 259 17.60 20.87 7.94
CA ASP A 259 17.28 20.16 6.69
C ASP A 259 18.57 19.86 5.90
N ASP A 260 19.25 18.75 6.25
CA ASP A 260 20.54 18.22 5.74
C ASP A 260 20.65 17.99 4.20
N ARG A 261 19.88 18.71 3.37
CA ARG A 261 19.68 18.54 1.93
C ARG A 261 19.50 19.86 1.17
N ASN A 262 19.39 21.00 1.85
CA ASN A 262 18.83 22.23 1.31
C ASN A 262 19.64 23.48 1.76
N PRO A 263 20.63 23.95 0.96
CA PRO A 263 21.57 25.02 1.34
C PRO A 263 20.98 26.43 1.54
N ALA A 264 19.67 26.54 1.74
CA ALA A 264 18.92 27.74 2.08
C ALA A 264 18.14 27.60 3.42
N VAL A 265 18.12 26.41 4.03
CA VAL A 265 17.61 26.13 5.38
C VAL A 265 18.83 25.87 6.25
N HIS A 266 19.15 26.79 7.16
CA HIS A 266 20.28 26.69 8.08
C HIS A 266 20.19 27.76 9.18
N PRO A 267 20.88 27.63 10.32
CA PRO A 267 20.91 28.62 11.39
C PRO A 267 21.14 30.07 10.93
N GLY A 268 20.12 30.90 11.07
CA GLY A 268 20.17 32.32 10.68
C GLY A 268 20.08 32.59 9.17
N ALA A 269 19.57 31.64 8.38
CA ALA A 269 19.06 31.89 7.04
C ALA A 269 17.92 32.94 7.03
N PRO A 270 17.61 33.56 5.88
CA PRO A 270 16.53 34.54 5.78
C PRO A 270 15.19 33.87 5.43
N GLU A 271 14.28 33.82 6.42
CA GLU A 271 12.89 33.35 6.28
C GLU A 271 12.18 33.81 4.99
N SER A 272 11.50 32.87 4.36
CA SER A 272 10.61 33.04 3.21
C SER A 272 9.18 32.69 3.64
N CYS A 273 8.20 33.49 3.21
CA CYS A 273 6.79 33.23 3.55
C CYS A 273 6.28 31.97 2.84
N ASN A 274 6.38 30.82 3.49
CA ASN A 274 6.03 29.50 2.95
C ASN A 274 5.54 28.49 4.03
N GLY A 275 5.72 28.78 5.32
CA GLY A 275 5.39 27.87 6.43
C GLY A 275 6.50 26.88 6.84
N SER A 276 7.70 27.01 6.28
CA SER A 276 8.94 26.36 6.72
C SER A 276 9.66 27.21 7.78
N ASP A 277 10.65 26.62 8.45
CA ASP A 277 11.58 27.27 9.38
C ASP A 277 12.95 27.26 8.71
N GLU A 278 13.24 28.25 7.85
CA GLU A 278 14.54 28.32 7.16
C GLU A 278 15.68 28.59 8.15
N ASN A 279 15.44 29.38 9.20
CA ASN A 279 16.49 29.82 10.12
C ASN A 279 16.77 28.87 11.29
N CYS A 280 16.05 27.73 11.37
CA CYS A 280 16.16 26.66 12.36
C CYS A 280 15.95 27.08 13.83
N ASP A 281 15.11 28.11 14.10
CA ASP A 281 14.85 28.58 15.48
C ASP A 281 13.60 27.96 16.15
N THR A 282 12.92 27.07 15.44
CA THR A 282 11.63 26.41 15.76
C THR A 282 10.39 27.27 15.58
N VAL A 283 10.47 28.40 14.86
CA VAL A 283 9.35 29.30 14.57
C VAL A 283 9.26 29.64 13.07
N PRO A 284 8.50 28.85 12.27
CA PRO A 284 8.20 29.16 10.87
C PRO A 284 7.67 30.58 10.64
N ASP A 285 8.15 31.21 9.56
CA ASP A 285 7.86 32.58 9.14
C ASP A 285 8.12 33.68 10.22
N ASP A 286 9.02 33.49 11.20
CA ASP A 286 9.21 34.36 12.38
C ASP A 286 9.29 35.87 12.06
N THR A 287 10.02 36.23 10.99
CA THR A 287 10.26 37.63 10.64
C THR A 287 9.03 38.34 10.05
N PHE A 288 7.96 37.60 9.76
CA PHE A 288 6.72 38.11 9.20
C PHE A 288 5.64 38.41 10.27
N PRO A 289 4.68 39.32 10.01
CA PRO A 289 3.69 39.71 11.03
C PRO A 289 2.61 38.65 11.31
N CYS A 290 2.53 37.56 10.54
CA CYS A 290 1.74 36.35 10.79
C CYS A 290 2.15 35.20 9.84
N THR A 291 1.90 33.96 10.24
CA THR A 291 2.06 32.76 9.39
C THR A 291 0.82 32.55 8.50
N PRO A 292 0.94 31.96 7.29
CA PRO A 292 -0.19 31.80 6.37
C PRO A 292 -1.39 31.06 6.99
N GLY A 293 -2.60 31.59 6.80
CA GLY A 293 -3.83 31.02 7.38
C GLY A 293 -4.01 31.24 8.88
N GLN A 294 -3.04 31.81 9.61
CA GLN A 294 -3.20 32.18 11.02
C GLN A 294 -4.39 33.12 11.20
N THR A 295 -5.22 32.89 12.23
CA THR A 295 -6.37 33.74 12.55
C THR A 295 -6.16 34.51 13.84
N GLY A 296 -6.51 35.79 13.82
CA GLY A 296 -6.42 36.68 14.98
C GLY A 296 -7.77 37.32 15.31
N ARG A 297 -7.81 38.11 16.39
CA ARG A 297 -8.94 39.00 16.69
C ARG A 297 -8.62 40.42 16.28
N CYS A 298 -9.54 41.06 15.57
CA CYS A 298 -9.43 42.44 15.13
C CYS A 298 -10.64 43.27 15.58
N THR A 299 -10.56 44.58 15.37
CA THR A 299 -11.67 45.50 15.58
C THR A 299 -11.80 46.39 14.35
N SER A 300 -13.00 46.49 13.79
CA SER A 300 -13.26 47.37 12.64
C SER A 300 -13.11 48.84 13.01
N SER A 301 -13.05 49.72 12.02
CA SER A 301 -13.08 51.18 12.25
C SER A 301 -14.38 51.69 12.88
N GLY A 302 -15.45 50.88 12.90
CA GLY A 302 -16.68 51.14 13.66
C GLY A 302 -16.63 50.73 15.13
N GLY A 303 -15.61 49.95 15.55
CA GLY A 303 -15.49 49.39 16.90
C GLY A 303 -15.97 47.94 17.02
N CYS A 304 -16.37 47.31 15.92
CA CYS A 304 -17.00 46.00 15.87
C CYS A 304 -15.95 44.88 15.89
N ALA A 305 -16.15 43.84 16.70
CA ALA A 305 -15.18 42.75 16.86
C ALA A 305 -15.25 41.76 15.68
N GLY A 306 -14.11 41.40 15.11
CA GLY A 306 -14.02 40.51 13.96
C GLY A 306 -12.81 39.58 13.98
N VAL A 307 -12.67 38.81 12.90
CA VAL A 307 -11.53 37.92 12.63
C VAL A 307 -10.82 38.40 11.37
N TRP A 308 -9.50 38.54 11.47
CA TRP A 308 -8.58 38.67 10.35
C TRP A 308 -7.81 37.36 10.19
N THR A 309 -7.57 36.96 8.95
CA THR A 309 -6.78 35.78 8.57
C THR A 309 -5.54 36.26 7.83
N CYS A 310 -4.38 35.66 8.08
CA CYS A 310 -3.16 35.93 7.36
C CYS A 310 -3.23 35.42 5.90
N GLY A 311 -2.74 36.21 4.95
CA GLY A 311 -2.63 35.82 3.54
C GLY A 311 -1.39 34.98 3.24
N ALA A 312 -1.28 34.52 1.99
CA ALA A 312 -0.07 33.86 1.45
C ALA A 312 1.09 34.83 1.16
N ASP A 313 0.93 36.11 1.50
CA ASP A 313 1.96 37.15 1.56
C ASP A 313 2.43 37.42 3.00
N CYS A 314 2.07 36.54 3.95
CA CYS A 314 2.29 36.64 5.38
C CYS A 314 1.85 37.99 5.98
N ALA A 315 0.84 38.62 5.36
CA ALA A 315 0.24 39.87 5.80
C ALA A 315 -1.17 39.62 6.36
N TRP A 316 -1.53 40.35 7.41
CA TRP A 316 -2.88 40.30 7.96
C TRP A 316 -3.91 40.80 6.96
N GLY A 317 -4.83 39.91 6.58
CA GLY A 317 -5.97 40.23 5.72
C GLY A 317 -6.95 41.21 6.36
N ARG A 318 -7.99 41.55 5.60
CA ARG A 318 -9.03 42.47 6.08
C ARG A 318 -9.77 41.88 7.28
N CYS A 319 -10.11 42.73 8.24
CA CYS A 319 -10.95 42.34 9.38
C CYS A 319 -12.37 42.00 8.88
N ILE A 320 -12.74 40.73 8.95
CA ILE A 320 -14.08 40.24 8.65
C ILE A 320 -14.89 40.28 9.94
N VAL A 321 -15.95 41.09 9.95
CA VAL A 321 -16.97 41.09 11.00
C VAL A 321 -18.13 40.19 10.53
N ALA A 322 -18.73 39.47 11.46
CA ALA A 322 -19.83 38.56 11.21
C ALA A 322 -20.92 38.79 12.26
N ALA A 323 -21.89 39.63 11.91
CA ALA A 323 -23.05 39.96 12.70
C ALA A 323 -24.27 40.09 11.78
N VAL A 324 -25.45 40.22 12.39
CA VAL A 324 -26.74 40.42 11.72
C VAL A 324 -27.52 41.41 12.57
N GLU A 325 -28.10 42.41 11.94
CA GLU A 325 -28.86 43.48 12.58
C GLU A 325 -29.87 42.96 13.63
N SER A 326 -29.96 43.66 14.77
CA SER A 326 -30.67 43.16 15.96
C SER A 326 -31.47 44.26 16.70
N CYS A 327 -32.47 44.85 16.02
CA CYS A 327 -33.51 45.78 16.53
C CYS A 327 -33.29 46.29 17.97
N ASN A 328 -32.35 47.21 18.15
CA ASN A 328 -32.03 47.80 19.45
C ASN A 328 -31.60 49.28 19.40
N GLY A 329 -31.46 49.87 18.21
CA GLY A 329 -30.97 51.24 18.05
C GLY A 329 -29.44 51.37 18.02
N ALA A 330 -28.76 50.32 17.56
CA ALA A 330 -27.32 50.31 17.27
C ALA A 330 -27.08 49.75 15.85
N ASP A 331 -25.92 50.09 15.29
CA ASP A 331 -25.34 49.56 14.05
C ASP A 331 -24.58 48.28 14.45
N ASP A 332 -25.22 47.11 14.33
CA ASP A 332 -24.71 45.83 14.85
C ASP A 332 -23.90 45.06 13.79
N ASP A 333 -24.26 45.16 12.50
CA ASP A 333 -23.46 44.57 11.40
C ASP A 333 -22.39 45.51 10.80
N CYS A 334 -22.49 46.81 11.11
CA CYS A 334 -21.50 47.85 10.86
C CYS A 334 -21.40 48.33 9.39
N ASP A 335 -22.52 48.24 8.66
CA ASP A 335 -22.82 48.90 7.37
C ASP A 335 -22.79 50.44 7.47
N GLY A 336 -23.22 51.02 8.60
CA GLY A 336 -23.30 52.47 8.84
C GLY A 336 -24.73 53.04 8.85
N LEU A 337 -25.75 52.19 8.84
CA LEU A 337 -27.15 52.51 9.12
C LEU A 337 -27.50 52.09 10.57
N VAL A 338 -28.79 51.89 10.91
CA VAL A 338 -29.30 51.42 12.22
C VAL A 338 -30.71 50.80 12.04
N ASP A 339 -30.89 49.53 12.42
CA ASP A 339 -32.17 48.79 12.41
C ASP A 339 -32.88 48.70 11.01
N GLU A 340 -32.15 48.76 9.89
CA GLU A 340 -32.70 48.91 8.52
C GLU A 340 -33.41 47.67 7.94
N ASP A 341 -33.02 46.46 8.31
CA ASP A 341 -33.58 45.22 7.72
C ASP A 341 -34.94 44.81 8.33
N PHE A 342 -35.55 45.70 9.13
CA PHE A 342 -36.79 45.45 9.88
C PHE A 342 -38.06 46.13 9.34
N THR A 343 -39.23 45.60 9.74
CA THR A 343 -40.53 45.98 9.15
C THR A 343 -41.16 47.26 9.72
N CYS A 344 -40.61 47.82 10.80
CA CYS A 344 -41.00 49.11 11.37
C CYS A 344 -40.01 49.63 12.43
N GLU A 345 -39.87 50.95 12.50
CA GLU A 345 -39.20 51.64 13.60
C GLU A 345 -39.91 51.36 14.94
N LEU A 346 -39.16 51.02 15.98
CA LEU A 346 -39.69 50.67 17.29
C LEU A 346 -40.55 51.80 17.89
N GLY A 347 -41.80 51.49 18.27
CA GLY A 347 -42.75 52.45 18.82
C GLY A 347 -43.54 53.29 17.81
N SER A 348 -43.28 53.14 16.50
CA SER A 348 -44.10 53.74 15.43
C SER A 348 -45.55 53.20 15.44
N THR A 349 -46.51 53.97 14.93
CA THR A 349 -47.94 53.56 14.88
C THR A 349 -48.49 53.55 13.45
N GLY A 350 -49.18 52.48 13.06
CA GLY A 350 -49.72 52.30 11.72
C GLY A 350 -51.20 51.90 11.71
N PRO A 351 -51.91 52.15 10.59
CA PRO A 351 -53.26 51.61 10.39
C PRO A 351 -53.22 50.09 10.19
N CYS A 352 -54.31 49.41 10.51
CA CYS A 352 -54.45 47.96 10.33
C CYS A 352 -55.92 47.54 10.15
N THR A 353 -56.11 46.29 9.74
CA THR A 353 -57.42 45.66 9.58
C THR A 353 -57.38 44.23 10.11
N VAL A 354 -58.43 43.82 10.82
CA VAL A 354 -58.68 42.44 11.24
C VAL A 354 -60.07 42.07 10.74
N GLY A 355 -60.16 41.05 9.89
CA GLY A 355 -61.41 40.75 9.16
C GLY A 355 -61.94 41.99 8.42
N ALA A 356 -63.17 42.39 8.74
CA ALA A 356 -63.81 43.62 8.24
C ALA A 356 -63.59 44.85 9.14
N CYS A 357 -63.01 44.68 10.34
CA CYS A 357 -62.70 45.78 11.27
C CYS A 357 -61.48 46.59 10.80
N ALA A 358 -61.56 47.91 10.89
CA ALA A 358 -60.43 48.82 10.73
C ALA A 358 -59.98 49.36 12.10
N GLY A 359 -58.68 49.37 12.35
CA GLY A 359 -58.07 49.76 13.63
C GLY A 359 -56.66 50.32 13.49
N THR A 360 -55.95 50.38 14.61
CA THR A 360 -54.57 50.89 14.71
C THR A 360 -53.68 49.94 15.51
N ARG A 361 -52.40 49.86 15.14
CA ARG A 361 -51.37 49.03 15.76
C ARG A 361 -50.07 49.81 16.00
N THR A 362 -49.24 49.33 16.91
CA THR A 362 -47.94 49.93 17.30
C THR A 362 -46.82 48.93 17.07
N CYS A 363 -45.67 49.38 16.59
CA CYS A 363 -44.46 48.57 16.45
C CYS A 363 -43.86 48.25 17.83
N VAL A 364 -43.52 46.99 18.08
CA VAL A 364 -43.03 46.48 19.38
C VAL A 364 -41.61 45.90 19.26
N ALA A 365 -41.01 45.50 20.38
CA ALA A 365 -39.67 44.95 20.44
C ALA A 365 -39.47 43.79 19.45
N GLY A 366 -38.34 43.78 18.75
CA GLY A 366 -38.12 42.96 17.56
C GLY A 366 -38.59 43.61 16.25
N CYS A 367 -38.93 44.91 16.27
CA CYS A 367 -39.24 45.75 15.09
C CYS A 367 -40.32 45.13 14.19
N VAL A 368 -41.32 44.55 14.86
CA VAL A 368 -42.51 43.95 14.27
C VAL A 368 -43.76 44.69 14.73
N TRP A 369 -44.75 44.74 13.84
CA TRP A 369 -46.04 45.35 14.12
C TRP A 369 -46.86 44.53 15.13
N GLY A 370 -47.20 45.13 16.26
CA GLY A 370 -48.07 44.52 17.28
C GLY A 370 -49.54 44.39 16.87
N ALA A 371 -50.36 43.91 17.80
CA ALA A 371 -51.78 43.63 17.58
C ALA A 371 -52.60 44.87 17.18
N CYS A 372 -53.64 44.64 16.39
CA CYS A 372 -54.65 45.62 15.99
C CYS A 372 -55.82 45.61 16.98
N VAL A 373 -56.53 46.73 17.15
CA VAL A 373 -57.65 46.84 18.10
C VAL A 373 -58.92 47.37 17.41
N ALA A 374 -60.04 46.65 17.57
CA ALA A 374 -61.39 47.00 17.12
C ALA A 374 -62.46 46.32 18.02
N SER A 375 -63.76 46.44 17.70
CA SER A 375 -64.85 45.83 18.49
C SER A 375 -66.22 45.81 17.78
N ALA A 376 -66.93 44.68 17.79
CA ALA A 376 -68.33 44.52 17.35
C ALA A 376 -69.12 43.48 18.21
N VAL A 377 -69.90 42.55 17.63
CA VAL A 377 -70.64 41.45 18.35
C VAL A 377 -70.93 40.25 17.42
N GLU A 378 -70.53 39.05 17.88
CA GLU A 378 -70.64 37.67 17.34
C GLU A 378 -71.94 37.17 16.68
N ALA A 379 -71.80 36.20 15.75
CA ALA A 379 -72.87 35.27 15.30
C ALA A 379 -72.33 34.03 14.53
N CYS A 380 -72.61 32.78 14.96
CA CYS A 380 -72.17 31.50 14.31
C CYS A 380 -72.36 31.50 12.78
N ASN A 381 -71.30 31.88 12.04
CA ASN A 381 -71.25 31.96 10.58
C ASN A 381 -69.84 31.73 9.98
N GLY A 382 -68.80 31.59 10.81
CA GLY A 382 -67.41 31.38 10.39
C GLY A 382 -66.62 32.67 10.14
N LEU A 383 -67.03 33.79 10.74
CA LEU A 383 -66.34 35.07 10.68
C LEU A 383 -66.14 35.62 12.11
N ASP A 384 -65.03 36.33 12.30
CA ASP A 384 -64.72 37.10 13.50
C ASP A 384 -65.58 38.39 13.49
N ASP A 385 -66.82 38.27 13.95
CA ASP A 385 -67.86 39.33 13.89
C ASP A 385 -67.81 40.29 15.10
N ASP A 386 -66.94 40.07 16.08
CA ASP A 386 -66.68 41.00 17.18
C ASP A 386 -65.23 41.53 17.28
N CYS A 387 -64.29 40.91 16.56
CA CYS A 387 -62.89 41.27 16.44
C CYS A 387 -62.05 41.03 17.72
N ASP A 388 -62.41 40.04 18.56
CA ASP A 388 -61.57 39.54 19.66
C ASP A 388 -60.44 38.59 19.23
N GLY A 389 -60.56 37.99 18.03
CA GLY A 389 -59.58 37.06 17.45
C GLY A 389 -59.99 35.58 17.45
N ALA A 390 -61.18 35.24 17.97
CA ALA A 390 -61.85 33.98 17.73
C ALA A 390 -62.91 34.08 16.60
N THR A 391 -63.67 33.01 16.37
CA THR A 391 -64.77 32.96 15.39
C THR A 391 -65.83 31.99 15.91
N ASP A 392 -67.07 32.41 16.10
CA ASP A 392 -68.15 31.57 16.64
C ASP A 392 -67.92 31.04 18.08
N GLU A 393 -67.11 31.69 18.92
CA GLU A 393 -66.71 31.17 20.25
C GLU A 393 -67.81 31.20 21.33
N ILE A 394 -68.91 31.92 21.10
CA ILE A 394 -70.14 31.79 21.93
C ILE A 394 -70.84 30.42 21.70
N PHE A 395 -70.42 29.63 20.72
CA PHE A 395 -71.10 28.41 20.26
C PHE A 395 -70.34 27.10 20.58
N GLY A 396 -71.02 25.95 20.38
CA GLY A 396 -70.56 24.65 20.89
C GLY A 396 -69.29 24.07 20.24
N CYS A 397 -68.95 24.54 19.04
CA CYS A 397 -67.61 24.54 18.47
C CYS A 397 -67.55 25.46 17.24
N ILE A 398 -66.36 25.97 16.99
CA ILE A 398 -66.02 26.78 15.82
C ILE A 398 -66.05 25.90 14.56
N LEU A 399 -66.75 26.36 13.51
CA LEU A 399 -66.95 25.57 12.28
C LEU A 399 -65.61 25.13 11.66
N GLY A 400 -65.46 23.84 11.36
CA GLY A 400 -64.23 23.29 10.77
C GLY A 400 -63.05 23.08 11.72
N THR A 401 -63.12 23.53 12.99
CA THR A 401 -62.08 23.18 13.97
C THR A 401 -62.06 21.69 14.29
N ARG A 402 -60.93 21.22 14.83
CA ARG A 402 -60.65 19.80 15.07
C ARG A 402 -60.26 19.55 16.53
N ARG A 403 -60.76 18.47 17.13
CA ARG A 403 -60.41 18.04 18.50
C ARG A 403 -59.96 16.59 18.53
N SER A 404 -59.16 16.24 19.53
CA SER A 404 -58.82 14.84 19.81
C SER A 404 -60.04 14.03 20.29
N CYS A 405 -60.05 12.77 19.90
CA CYS A 405 -60.98 11.73 20.31
C CYS A 405 -60.22 10.39 20.35
N THR A 406 -60.84 9.33 20.85
CA THR A 406 -60.24 7.99 20.93
C THR A 406 -61.17 6.93 20.38
N VAL A 407 -60.60 5.96 19.66
CA VAL A 407 -61.29 4.74 19.23
C VAL A 407 -60.49 3.56 19.75
N GLY A 408 -60.95 2.94 20.84
CA GLY A 408 -60.13 2.01 21.60
C GLY A 408 -58.94 2.74 22.26
N SER A 409 -57.73 2.21 22.05
CA SER A 409 -56.47 2.82 22.51
C SER A 409 -55.99 3.98 21.63
N CYS A 410 -56.39 3.98 20.36
CA CYS A 410 -55.79 4.78 19.31
C CYS A 410 -56.34 6.22 19.31
N ALA A 411 -55.46 7.20 19.13
CA ALA A 411 -55.84 8.61 19.05
C ALA A 411 -56.42 8.95 17.67
N GLY A 412 -57.47 9.77 17.65
CA GLY A 412 -58.10 10.23 16.44
C GLY A 412 -58.58 11.67 16.55
N THR A 413 -59.18 12.17 15.47
CA THR A 413 -59.65 13.55 15.34
C THR A 413 -61.14 13.61 14.97
N GLN A 414 -61.88 14.50 15.63
CA GLN A 414 -63.25 14.91 15.29
C GLN A 414 -63.25 16.34 14.75
N THR A 415 -63.95 16.59 13.65
CA THR A 415 -64.11 17.94 13.07
C THR A 415 -65.49 18.51 13.40
N CYS A 416 -65.57 19.82 13.68
CA CYS A 416 -66.81 20.54 13.88
C CYS A 416 -67.53 20.80 12.53
N VAL A 417 -68.83 20.49 12.47
CA VAL A 417 -69.67 20.55 11.26
C VAL A 417 -70.77 21.61 11.37
N ALA A 418 -71.45 21.87 10.24
CA ALA A 418 -72.48 22.89 10.11
C ALA A 418 -73.54 22.82 11.22
N GLY A 419 -73.79 23.97 11.86
CA GLY A 419 -74.59 24.07 13.09
C GLY A 419 -73.76 24.17 14.38
N CYS A 420 -72.45 24.44 14.28
CA CYS A 420 -71.54 24.62 15.42
C CYS A 420 -71.54 23.40 16.38
N VAL A 421 -71.45 22.17 15.83
CA VAL A 421 -71.45 20.87 16.56
C VAL A 421 -70.42 19.83 16.03
N TRP A 422 -69.94 18.93 16.89
CA TRP A 422 -68.88 17.95 16.55
C TRP A 422 -69.35 16.72 15.76
N GLY A 423 -68.57 16.33 14.74
CA GLY A 423 -68.77 15.15 13.90
C GLY A 423 -68.18 13.83 14.45
N ALA A 424 -67.99 12.85 13.56
CA ALA A 424 -67.45 11.52 13.88
C ALA A 424 -65.91 11.52 14.02
N CYS A 425 -65.37 10.54 14.75
CA CYS A 425 -63.93 10.39 15.00
C CYS A 425 -63.25 9.61 13.87
N VAL A 426 -62.08 10.08 13.42
CA VAL A 426 -61.23 9.43 12.41
C VAL A 426 -59.82 9.28 12.98
N ALA A 427 -59.27 8.06 12.99
CA ALA A 427 -57.89 7.80 13.41
C ALA A 427 -56.91 8.13 12.29
N SER A 428 -55.69 8.54 12.64
CA SER A 428 -54.56 8.71 11.73
C SER A 428 -53.26 8.72 12.52
N ALA A 429 -52.43 7.72 12.30
CA ALA A 429 -51.03 7.68 12.67
C ALA A 429 -50.23 7.10 11.48
N VAL A 430 -48.93 6.93 11.65
CA VAL A 430 -48.03 6.28 10.70
C VAL A 430 -47.11 5.40 11.54
N GLU A 431 -46.87 4.17 11.11
CA GLU A 431 -46.01 3.21 11.80
C GLU A 431 -44.62 3.78 12.13
N ALA A 432 -44.11 3.43 13.31
CA ALA A 432 -42.79 3.81 13.77
C ALA A 432 -42.07 2.59 14.32
N CYS A 433 -40.89 2.26 13.77
CA CYS A 433 -40.06 1.13 14.18
C CYS A 433 -39.80 1.12 15.71
N ASN A 434 -40.60 0.37 16.46
CA ASN A 434 -40.55 0.33 17.92
C ASN A 434 -41.16 -0.95 18.53
N GLY A 435 -41.79 -1.82 17.75
CA GLY A 435 -42.43 -3.05 18.20
C GLY A 435 -43.87 -2.90 18.73
N LEU A 436 -44.56 -1.82 18.35
CA LEU A 436 -45.99 -1.58 18.62
C LEU A 436 -46.80 -1.52 17.31
N ASP A 437 -48.12 -1.56 17.46
CA ASP A 437 -49.16 -1.40 16.44
C ASP A 437 -49.65 0.04 16.59
N ASP A 438 -48.99 1.00 15.93
CA ASP A 438 -49.14 2.44 16.15
C ASP A 438 -50.22 3.05 15.23
N ASP A 439 -50.41 2.48 14.03
CA ASP A 439 -51.49 2.84 13.10
C ASP A 439 -52.85 2.14 13.40
N CYS A 440 -52.80 1.01 14.13
CA CYS A 440 -53.92 0.17 14.55
C CYS A 440 -54.60 -0.69 13.45
N ASP A 441 -53.88 -1.04 12.37
CA ASP A 441 -54.18 -2.10 11.40
C ASP A 441 -54.27 -3.50 12.05
N GLY A 442 -53.42 -3.77 13.06
CA GLY A 442 -53.32 -5.07 13.74
C GLY A 442 -52.04 -5.87 13.42
N ALA A 443 -51.05 -5.28 12.77
CA ALA A 443 -49.73 -5.84 12.52
C ALA A 443 -48.68 -5.37 13.56
N THR A 444 -47.45 -5.03 13.16
CA THR A 444 -46.35 -4.44 13.98
C THR A 444 -45.09 -4.22 13.11
N ASP A 445 -44.66 -2.98 12.93
CA ASP A 445 -43.47 -2.58 12.14
C ASP A 445 -43.51 -2.99 10.65
N GLU A 446 -44.68 -3.19 10.03
CA GLU A 446 -44.84 -3.82 8.70
C GLU A 446 -44.43 -2.96 7.49
N ASP A 447 -44.42 -1.64 7.60
CA ASP A 447 -43.99 -0.73 6.53
C ASP A 447 -42.44 -0.61 6.44
N PHE A 448 -41.69 -1.36 7.26
CA PHE A 448 -40.22 -1.34 7.30
C PHE A 448 -39.56 -2.59 6.67
N ALA A 449 -38.27 -2.46 6.34
CA ALA A 449 -37.51 -3.50 5.63
C ALA A 449 -37.24 -4.77 6.47
N CYS A 450 -37.27 -4.67 7.80
CA CYS A 450 -37.15 -5.77 8.74
C CYS A 450 -37.65 -5.39 10.14
N ARG A 451 -38.08 -6.37 10.94
CA ARG A 451 -38.39 -6.14 12.36
C ARG A 451 -37.10 -6.00 13.16
N SER A 452 -37.02 -4.95 13.98
CA SER A 452 -35.89 -4.67 14.87
C SER A 452 -35.43 -5.91 15.65
N GLY A 453 -34.12 -6.22 15.61
CA GLY A 453 -33.53 -7.39 16.27
C GLY A 453 -33.77 -8.75 15.60
N ALA A 454 -34.44 -8.82 14.45
CA ALA A 454 -34.46 -10.03 13.62
C ALA A 454 -33.07 -10.28 13.01
N SER A 455 -32.72 -11.55 12.75
CA SER A 455 -31.51 -11.93 12.01
C SER A 455 -31.86 -12.87 10.86
N GLU A 456 -31.20 -12.71 9.71
CA GLU A 456 -31.38 -13.58 8.54
C GLU A 456 -30.04 -13.95 7.89
N ALA A 457 -30.03 -15.08 7.18
CA ALA A 457 -28.88 -15.53 6.41
C ALA A 457 -28.72 -14.71 5.13
N CYS A 458 -27.47 -14.41 4.77
CA CYS A 458 -27.10 -13.59 3.64
C CYS A 458 -25.75 -14.04 3.05
N THR A 459 -25.27 -13.35 2.03
CA THR A 459 -23.94 -13.53 1.47
C THR A 459 -23.14 -12.25 1.69
N THR A 460 -21.90 -12.37 2.18
CA THR A 460 -20.96 -11.23 2.31
C THR A 460 -20.61 -10.69 0.92
N THR A 461 -20.06 -9.48 0.84
CA THR A 461 -19.54 -8.93 -0.44
C THR A 461 -18.47 -9.84 -1.06
N CYS A 462 -17.79 -10.61 -0.21
CA CYS A 462 -16.73 -11.58 -0.48
C CYS A 462 -17.25 -12.90 -1.08
N GLY A 463 -18.57 -13.13 -1.06
CA GLY A 463 -19.20 -14.37 -1.52
C GLY A 463 -19.44 -15.42 -0.42
N THR A 464 -19.08 -15.14 0.84
CA THR A 464 -19.16 -16.06 1.97
C THR A 464 -20.55 -16.11 2.59
N ALA A 465 -20.95 -17.24 3.17
CA ALA A 465 -22.25 -17.38 3.84
C ALA A 465 -22.24 -16.71 5.23
N GLY A 466 -22.96 -15.61 5.36
CA GLY A 466 -23.02 -14.80 6.58
C GLY A 466 -24.43 -14.66 7.17
N SER A 467 -24.53 -13.85 8.21
CA SER A 467 -25.77 -13.41 8.84
C SER A 467 -25.79 -11.88 8.93
N ARG A 468 -26.97 -11.29 8.78
CA ARG A 468 -27.21 -9.86 9.05
C ARG A 468 -28.32 -9.70 10.07
N THR A 469 -28.21 -8.66 10.88
CA THR A 469 -29.18 -8.36 11.95
C THR A 469 -29.84 -7.01 11.68
N CYS A 470 -31.14 -6.95 11.95
CA CYS A 470 -31.95 -5.76 11.76
C CYS A 470 -31.67 -4.75 12.88
N SER A 471 -31.27 -3.55 12.51
CA SER A 471 -30.96 -2.45 13.43
C SER A 471 -32.20 -1.90 14.15
N PRO A 472 -32.03 -1.11 15.22
CA PRO A 472 -33.13 -0.37 15.86
C PRO A 472 -33.84 0.66 14.98
N ALA A 473 -33.39 0.87 13.73
CA ALA A 473 -34.06 1.68 12.72
C ALA A 473 -34.82 0.84 11.67
N CYS A 474 -35.04 -0.45 11.95
CA CYS A 474 -35.73 -1.42 11.07
C CYS A 474 -35.11 -1.54 9.66
N ALA A 475 -33.78 -1.34 9.60
CA ALA A 475 -32.94 -1.53 8.42
C ALA A 475 -31.87 -2.60 8.69
N TRP A 476 -31.56 -3.42 7.69
CA TRP A 476 -30.53 -4.45 7.79
C TRP A 476 -29.11 -3.85 7.92
N GLY A 477 -28.33 -4.36 8.87
CA GLY A 477 -26.89 -4.11 8.92
C GLY A 477 -26.12 -4.85 7.83
N ALA A 478 -24.78 -4.72 7.87
CA ALA A 478 -23.87 -5.49 7.02
C ALA A 478 -24.09 -7.00 7.16
N CYS A 479 -23.75 -7.75 6.11
CA CYS A 479 -23.71 -9.21 6.15
C CYS A 479 -22.33 -9.66 6.59
N CYS A 480 -22.26 -10.41 7.69
CA CYS A 480 -21.00 -10.81 8.32
C CYS A 480 -21.00 -12.32 8.60
N ALA A 481 -19.90 -12.99 8.28
CA ALA A 481 -19.65 -14.38 8.62
C ALA A 481 -19.35 -14.53 10.13
N PRO A 482 -19.49 -15.73 10.72
CA PRO A 482 -19.10 -15.97 12.12
C PRO A 482 -17.58 -16.19 12.31
N ALA A 483 -16.80 -16.24 11.23
CA ALA A 483 -15.33 -16.37 11.17
C ALA A 483 -14.84 -16.14 9.73
N GLU A 484 -13.53 -15.88 9.55
CA GLU A 484 -12.90 -15.63 8.25
C GLU A 484 -12.83 -16.82 7.28
N THR A 485 -12.75 -16.51 5.98
CA THR A 485 -12.50 -17.46 4.89
C THR A 485 -11.10 -17.27 4.29
N CYS A 486 -10.11 -17.70 5.06
CA CYS A 486 -8.67 -17.63 4.76
C CYS A 486 -8.27 -17.73 3.28
N GLY A 487 -7.57 -16.71 2.80
CA GLY A 487 -7.01 -16.58 1.45
C GLY A 487 -7.93 -15.90 0.44
N ASN A 488 -8.98 -15.19 0.90
CA ASN A 488 -9.89 -14.45 0.00
C ASN A 488 -9.58 -12.95 -0.08
N GLY A 489 -8.68 -12.41 0.77
CA GLY A 489 -8.29 -10.99 0.76
C GLY A 489 -9.38 -10.03 1.24
N CYS A 490 -10.34 -10.51 2.05
CA CYS A 490 -11.46 -9.72 2.57
C CYS A 490 -11.59 -9.77 4.10
N ASP A 491 -12.42 -8.89 4.65
CA ASP A 491 -12.97 -8.96 6.02
C ASP A 491 -14.35 -9.64 5.94
N ASP A 492 -14.42 -10.95 6.20
CA ASP A 492 -15.68 -11.70 6.15
C ASP A 492 -16.52 -11.52 7.42
N ASN A 493 -15.91 -11.36 8.59
CA ASN A 493 -16.59 -11.26 9.90
C ASN A 493 -16.90 -9.81 10.36
N CYS A 494 -16.53 -8.81 9.55
CA CYS A 494 -16.79 -7.38 9.76
C CYS A 494 -16.08 -6.78 10.99
N ASN A 495 -14.84 -7.18 11.28
CA ASN A 495 -14.11 -6.67 12.45
C ASN A 495 -13.03 -5.61 12.13
N GLY A 496 -12.75 -5.35 10.85
CA GLY A 496 -11.75 -4.40 10.38
C GLY A 496 -10.36 -4.98 10.14
N ALA A 497 -10.16 -6.29 10.29
CA ALA A 497 -9.00 -7.03 9.82
C ALA A 497 -9.34 -7.87 8.57
N ILE A 498 -8.30 -8.36 7.88
CA ILE A 498 -8.41 -9.19 6.67
C ILE A 498 -7.64 -10.49 6.92
N ASP A 499 -8.26 -11.62 6.60
CA ASP A 499 -7.65 -12.97 6.68
C ASP A 499 -7.05 -13.34 8.07
N GLU A 500 -7.57 -12.79 9.17
CA GLU A 500 -7.02 -13.04 10.51
C GLU A 500 -7.51 -14.36 11.15
N GLY A 501 -6.80 -14.82 12.19
CA GLY A 501 -7.07 -16.11 12.85
C GLY A 501 -6.70 -17.36 12.01
N CYS A 502 -6.25 -17.17 10.77
CA CYS A 502 -5.92 -18.21 9.81
C CYS A 502 -4.62 -18.97 10.14
N ALA A 503 -4.72 -20.30 10.25
CA ALA A 503 -3.60 -21.19 10.50
C ALA A 503 -2.84 -21.52 9.19
N ARG A 504 -1.84 -20.67 8.85
CA ARG A 504 -0.95 -20.81 7.67
C ARG A 504 -0.50 -22.25 7.43
N ARG A 505 -0.93 -22.86 6.32
CA ARG A 505 -0.62 -24.25 5.94
C ARG A 505 0.64 -24.31 5.09
N ILE A 506 1.72 -24.82 5.67
CA ILE A 506 3.01 -24.95 4.97
C ILE A 506 3.23 -26.42 4.56
N LEU A 507 3.72 -26.65 3.34
CA LEU A 507 4.15 -27.96 2.85
C LEU A 507 5.65 -27.92 2.58
N VAL A 508 6.41 -28.91 3.05
CA VAL A 508 7.87 -28.96 2.90
C VAL A 508 8.28 -30.30 2.31
N LEU A 509 8.92 -30.33 1.14
CA LEU A 509 9.75 -31.47 0.75
C LEU A 509 11.18 -31.24 1.24
N ARG A 510 11.71 -32.21 1.97
CA ARG A 510 13.09 -32.21 2.47
C ARG A 510 13.74 -33.57 2.20
N GLU A 511 14.47 -33.67 1.09
CA GLU A 511 15.28 -34.84 0.74
C GLU A 511 16.78 -34.52 0.82
N LEU A 512 17.39 -34.91 1.94
CA LEU A 512 18.79 -34.62 2.25
C LEU A 512 19.76 -35.52 1.47
N CYS A 513 20.76 -34.90 0.84
CA CYS A 513 21.81 -35.58 0.09
C CYS A 513 22.74 -36.40 1.00
N GLY A 514 23.72 -37.10 0.40
CA GLY A 514 24.63 -38.04 1.06
C GLY A 514 25.44 -37.53 2.28
N GLY A 515 25.44 -36.22 2.54
CA GLY A 515 25.87 -35.61 3.79
C GLY A 515 25.27 -34.21 4.02
N GLY A 516 24.05 -33.97 3.55
CA GLY A 516 23.39 -32.66 3.59
C GLY A 516 22.77 -32.32 4.96
N VAL A 517 22.63 -31.01 5.24
CA VAL A 517 22.09 -30.46 6.49
C VAL A 517 20.65 -29.96 6.31
N ASP A 518 19.79 -30.19 7.31
CA ASP A 518 18.41 -29.68 7.36
C ASP A 518 18.37 -28.28 7.98
N HIS A 519 18.15 -27.26 7.14
CA HIS A 519 18.01 -25.87 7.56
C HIS A 519 16.54 -25.40 7.67
N ILE A 520 15.60 -26.08 7.01
CA ILE A 520 14.18 -25.66 6.97
C ILE A 520 13.46 -26.01 8.27
N THR A 521 13.69 -27.21 8.84
CA THR A 521 13.06 -27.59 10.11
C THR A 521 13.43 -26.65 11.28
N PRO A 522 14.71 -26.27 11.50
CA PRO A 522 15.04 -25.27 12.52
C PRO A 522 14.47 -23.88 12.19
N ALA A 523 14.48 -23.42 10.94
CA ALA A 523 13.90 -22.12 10.55
C ALA A 523 12.40 -22.04 10.90
N LEU A 524 11.63 -23.08 10.53
CA LEU A 524 10.22 -23.21 10.89
C LEU A 524 10.00 -23.36 12.42
N THR A 525 10.98 -23.88 13.16
CA THR A 525 10.93 -23.94 14.62
C THR A 525 11.08 -22.55 15.23
N ASN A 526 12.05 -21.77 14.75
CA ASN A 526 12.37 -20.44 15.25
C ASN A 526 11.26 -19.42 14.93
N LEU A 527 10.66 -19.50 13.73
CA LEU A 527 9.45 -18.72 13.37
C LEU A 527 8.17 -19.21 14.07
N GLY A 528 8.21 -20.31 14.84
CA GLY A 528 7.02 -20.91 15.47
C GLY A 528 6.04 -21.59 14.50
N LEU A 529 6.38 -21.68 13.22
CA LEU A 529 5.54 -22.19 12.13
C LEU A 529 5.53 -23.73 11.99
N LEU A 530 6.46 -24.43 12.63
CA LEU A 530 6.62 -25.90 12.51
C LEU A 530 5.32 -26.67 12.84
N ALA A 531 4.51 -26.19 13.78
CA ALA A 531 3.23 -26.82 14.16
C ALA A 531 2.19 -26.81 13.01
N SER A 532 2.35 -25.92 12.03
CA SER A 532 1.48 -25.75 10.87
C SER A 532 2.11 -26.29 9.57
N ALA A 533 3.32 -26.86 9.66
CA ALA A 533 4.07 -27.40 8.54
C ALA A 533 3.88 -28.92 8.38
N THR A 534 3.59 -29.36 7.16
CA THR A 534 3.59 -30.77 6.76
C THR A 534 4.91 -31.09 6.05
N VAL A 535 5.83 -31.76 6.74
CA VAL A 535 7.10 -32.20 6.15
C VAL A 535 6.93 -33.58 5.49
N VAL A 536 7.30 -33.68 4.23
CA VAL A 536 7.35 -34.91 3.42
C VAL A 536 8.77 -35.19 2.95
N GLY A 537 9.05 -36.44 2.56
CA GLY A 537 10.37 -36.93 2.14
C GLY A 537 10.28 -37.91 0.97
N SER A 538 9.40 -37.60 0.01
CA SER A 538 9.40 -38.17 -1.33
C SER A 538 8.66 -37.23 -2.29
N ASP A 539 9.16 -37.06 -3.53
CA ASP A 539 8.39 -36.46 -4.65
C ASP A 539 6.94 -36.99 -4.70
N SER A 540 6.76 -38.30 -4.48
CA SER A 540 5.46 -38.95 -4.54
C SER A 540 4.46 -38.52 -3.45
N ASP A 541 4.92 -38.18 -2.23
CA ASP A 541 4.05 -37.63 -1.19
C ASP A 541 3.84 -36.12 -1.42
N LEU A 542 4.88 -35.36 -1.80
CA LEU A 542 4.76 -33.95 -2.22
C LEU A 542 3.67 -33.80 -3.30
N SER A 543 3.76 -34.59 -4.37
CA SER A 543 2.79 -34.60 -5.47
C SER A 543 1.38 -34.97 -5.00
N ALA A 544 1.25 -35.88 -4.02
CA ALA A 544 -0.05 -36.26 -3.46
C ALA A 544 -0.65 -35.17 -2.56
N ARG A 545 0.16 -34.44 -1.78
CA ARG A 545 -0.28 -33.30 -0.95
C ARG A 545 -0.69 -32.09 -1.79
N LEU A 546 0.07 -31.77 -2.84
CA LEU A 546 -0.30 -30.72 -3.81
C LEU A 546 -1.60 -31.06 -4.55
N ALA A 547 -1.89 -32.34 -4.79
CA ALA A 547 -3.11 -32.78 -5.47
C ALA A 547 -4.36 -32.85 -4.57
N SER A 548 -4.22 -32.72 -3.25
CA SER A 548 -5.31 -33.00 -2.28
C SER A 548 -5.49 -31.93 -1.19
N GLY A 549 -4.71 -30.85 -1.21
CA GLY A 549 -4.84 -29.75 -0.27
C GLY A 549 -4.37 -28.41 -0.84
N THR A 550 -4.96 -27.33 -0.35
CA THR A 550 -4.46 -25.97 -0.47
C THR A 550 -3.32 -25.72 0.52
N TRP A 551 -2.37 -24.86 0.15
CA TRP A 551 -1.18 -24.54 0.94
C TRP A 551 -0.83 -23.06 0.74
N ASP A 552 -0.38 -22.37 1.78
CA ASP A 552 -0.02 -20.95 1.73
C ASP A 552 1.40 -20.74 1.19
N LEU A 553 2.29 -21.67 1.56
CA LEU A 553 3.67 -21.80 1.13
C LEU A 553 3.99 -23.27 0.89
N VAL A 554 4.71 -23.54 -0.20
CA VAL A 554 5.41 -24.80 -0.43
C VAL A 554 6.91 -24.50 -0.40
N VAL A 555 7.69 -25.27 0.35
CA VAL A 555 9.15 -25.22 0.37
C VAL A 555 9.65 -26.54 -0.22
N VAL A 556 10.56 -26.46 -1.18
CA VAL A 556 11.16 -27.64 -1.83
C VAL A 556 12.66 -27.55 -1.66
N ASP A 557 13.24 -28.55 -0.99
CA ASP A 557 14.68 -28.75 -0.87
C ASP A 557 15.02 -30.19 -1.29
N GLU A 558 15.50 -30.31 -2.53
CA GLU A 558 15.71 -31.58 -3.24
C GLU A 558 17.05 -31.57 -4.00
N TYR A 559 18.05 -32.23 -3.41
CA TYR A 559 19.41 -32.43 -3.96
C TYR A 559 19.83 -33.91 -3.90
N SER A 560 18.85 -34.82 -3.96
CA SER A 560 19.02 -36.27 -3.81
C SER A 560 18.38 -37.06 -4.96
N ASN A 561 17.17 -36.67 -5.37
CA ASN A 561 16.31 -37.37 -6.31
C ASN A 561 15.73 -36.41 -7.37
N TYR A 562 14.99 -36.92 -8.34
CA TYR A 562 14.35 -36.11 -9.38
C TYR A 562 12.91 -35.79 -9.00
N LEU A 563 12.52 -34.52 -9.07
CA LEU A 563 11.11 -34.12 -9.09
C LEU A 563 10.46 -34.63 -10.37
N SER A 564 9.27 -35.23 -10.27
CA SER A 564 8.53 -35.71 -11.43
C SER A 564 7.83 -34.56 -12.16
N SER A 565 7.61 -34.68 -13.48
CA SER A 565 6.97 -33.61 -14.26
C SER A 565 5.57 -33.28 -13.72
N THR A 566 4.84 -34.29 -13.25
CA THR A 566 3.54 -34.14 -12.57
C THR A 566 3.64 -33.28 -11.30
N THR A 567 4.75 -33.34 -10.57
CA THR A 567 5.02 -32.47 -9.42
C THR A 567 5.36 -31.05 -9.88
N MET A 568 6.18 -30.89 -10.92
CA MET A 568 6.48 -29.56 -11.49
C MET A 568 5.22 -28.86 -12.04
N ASP A 569 4.35 -29.59 -12.75
CA ASP A 569 3.03 -29.14 -13.18
C ASP A 569 2.18 -28.66 -11.99
N ARG A 570 2.20 -29.42 -10.87
CA ARG A 570 1.46 -29.11 -9.65
C ARG A 570 2.05 -27.93 -8.88
N LEU A 571 3.37 -27.74 -8.87
CA LEU A 571 4.02 -26.57 -8.30
C LEU A 571 3.65 -25.30 -9.10
N ASN A 572 3.67 -25.37 -10.44
CA ASN A 572 3.16 -24.28 -11.29
C ASN A 572 1.66 -24.02 -11.07
N GLY A 573 0.84 -25.07 -10.94
CA GLY A 573 -0.58 -24.97 -10.62
C GLY A 573 -0.87 -24.35 -9.25
N HIS A 574 -0.05 -24.63 -8.25
CA HIS A 574 -0.10 -24.04 -6.91
C HIS A 574 0.21 -22.54 -6.95
N VAL A 575 1.27 -22.12 -7.65
CA VAL A 575 1.59 -20.69 -7.81
C VAL A 575 0.54 -19.97 -8.66
N LEU A 576 0.00 -20.62 -9.69
CA LEU A 576 -1.16 -20.12 -10.47
C LEU A 576 -2.43 -19.91 -9.62
N ALA A 577 -2.58 -20.65 -8.52
CA ALA A 577 -3.68 -20.50 -7.57
C ALA A 577 -3.39 -19.45 -6.46
N GLY A 578 -2.33 -18.65 -6.60
CA GLY A 578 -1.90 -17.65 -5.62
C GLY A 578 -1.00 -18.20 -4.50
N GLY A 579 -0.70 -19.50 -4.49
CA GLY A 579 0.21 -20.11 -3.53
C GLY A 579 1.65 -19.60 -3.68
N ARG A 580 2.42 -19.62 -2.59
CA ARG A 580 3.85 -19.21 -2.60
C ARG A 580 4.79 -20.40 -2.65
N LEU A 581 5.98 -20.23 -3.21
CA LEU A 581 6.96 -21.29 -3.43
C LEU A 581 8.38 -20.81 -3.11
N ILE A 582 9.10 -21.58 -2.30
CA ILE A 582 10.57 -21.56 -2.24
C ILE A 582 11.06 -22.83 -2.94
N LEU A 583 11.87 -22.69 -3.99
CA LEU A 583 12.36 -23.80 -4.80
C LEU A 583 13.89 -23.88 -4.81
N SER A 584 14.41 -24.85 -4.06
CA SER A 584 15.80 -25.30 -4.07
C SER A 584 15.84 -26.68 -4.73
N TYR A 585 16.27 -26.77 -6.00
CA TYR A 585 16.30 -28.03 -6.75
C TYR A 585 17.54 -28.18 -7.64
N TRP A 586 18.14 -29.37 -7.63
CA TRP A 586 19.43 -29.61 -8.27
C TRP A 586 19.41 -29.76 -9.80
N SER A 587 18.27 -30.11 -10.44
CA SER A 587 18.17 -30.27 -11.90
C SER A 587 17.13 -29.33 -12.56
N LEU A 588 17.22 -28.03 -12.28
CA LEU A 588 16.43 -27.02 -13.00
C LEU A 588 16.69 -27.05 -14.52
N THR A 589 17.85 -27.53 -14.96
CA THR A 589 18.23 -27.72 -16.36
C THR A 589 17.28 -28.64 -17.12
N ASP A 590 16.78 -29.71 -16.50
CA ASP A 590 15.81 -30.64 -17.14
C ASP A 590 14.44 -29.98 -17.33
N TYR A 591 14.17 -28.89 -16.61
CA TYR A 591 12.93 -28.13 -16.63
C TYR A 591 13.12 -26.68 -17.12
N ALA A 592 14.22 -26.37 -17.82
CA ALA A 592 14.54 -25.01 -18.27
C ALA A 592 13.47 -24.38 -19.19
N SER A 593 12.70 -25.20 -19.90
CA SER A 593 11.56 -24.79 -20.75
C SER A 593 10.18 -24.96 -20.09
N HIS A 594 10.14 -25.35 -18.81
CA HIS A 594 8.90 -25.56 -18.06
C HIS A 594 8.27 -24.23 -17.65
N ALA A 595 6.93 -24.14 -17.71
CA ALA A 595 6.19 -22.90 -17.44
C ALA A 595 6.46 -22.30 -16.03
N LEU A 596 6.89 -23.13 -15.07
CA LEU A 596 7.33 -22.67 -13.75
C LEU A 596 8.56 -21.75 -13.80
N MET A 597 9.52 -21.98 -14.70
CA MET A 597 10.72 -21.14 -14.82
C MET A 597 10.37 -19.79 -15.45
N THR A 598 9.50 -19.79 -16.47
CA THR A 598 8.93 -18.57 -17.05
C THR A 598 8.15 -17.76 -16.01
N ARG A 599 7.38 -18.43 -15.14
CA ARG A 599 6.66 -17.79 -14.03
C ARG A 599 7.58 -17.26 -12.93
N ALA A 600 8.62 -18.02 -12.59
CA ALA A 600 9.66 -17.60 -11.67
C ALA A 600 10.48 -16.41 -12.20
N GLY A 601 10.33 -16.05 -13.48
CA GLY A 601 10.96 -14.88 -14.10
C GLY A 601 12.43 -15.10 -14.48
N VAL A 602 12.82 -16.33 -14.79
CA VAL A 602 14.21 -16.73 -15.03
C VAL A 602 14.37 -17.63 -16.26
N ALA A 603 15.57 -17.62 -16.84
CA ALA A 603 16.07 -18.62 -17.77
C ALA A 603 17.23 -19.39 -17.11
N VAL A 604 17.17 -20.73 -17.16
CA VAL A 604 18.16 -21.60 -16.54
C VAL A 604 19.35 -21.81 -17.47
N GLY A 605 20.56 -21.50 -16.98
CA GLY A 605 21.83 -21.75 -17.64
C GLY A 605 22.37 -23.17 -17.37
N SER A 606 23.69 -23.34 -17.42
CA SER A 606 24.32 -24.63 -17.11
C SER A 606 24.44 -24.88 -15.60
N SER A 607 24.53 -26.14 -15.20
CA SER A 607 25.04 -26.54 -13.89
C SER A 607 26.51 -26.11 -13.71
N TYR A 608 26.97 -26.04 -12.46
CA TYR A 608 28.39 -25.98 -12.11
C TYR A 608 28.80 -27.16 -11.21
N THR A 609 30.10 -27.28 -10.91
CA THR A 609 30.73 -28.52 -10.40
C THR A 609 31.65 -28.32 -9.19
N ALA A 610 31.41 -27.27 -8.42
CA ALA A 610 31.92 -27.03 -7.07
C ALA A 610 31.09 -25.89 -6.44
N PRO A 611 30.81 -25.87 -5.12
CA PRO A 611 30.04 -24.79 -4.51
C PRO A 611 30.72 -23.43 -4.68
N LEU A 612 29.92 -22.41 -5.00
CA LEU A 612 30.38 -21.04 -5.25
C LEU A 612 29.86 -20.09 -4.15
N ALA A 613 30.64 -19.06 -3.85
CA ALA A 613 30.22 -18.03 -2.90
C ALA A 613 29.01 -17.25 -3.43
N ILE A 614 28.00 -17.04 -2.57
CA ILE A 614 26.78 -16.31 -2.86
C ILE A 614 26.95 -14.89 -2.35
N ARG A 615 27.14 -13.96 -3.28
CA ARG A 615 27.38 -12.54 -3.05
C ARG A 615 26.07 -11.78 -3.16
N ARG A 616 25.74 -11.01 -2.12
CA ARG A 616 24.53 -10.17 -2.11
C ARG A 616 24.70 -9.06 -3.13
N TRP A 617 23.67 -8.84 -3.95
CA TRP A 617 23.72 -7.92 -5.11
C TRP A 617 22.90 -6.65 -4.90
N VAL A 618 21.87 -6.70 -4.06
CA VAL A 618 21.02 -5.57 -3.68
C VAL A 618 20.70 -5.66 -2.20
N LEU A 619 20.36 -4.52 -1.57
CA LEU A 619 19.73 -4.54 -0.25
C LEU A 619 18.38 -5.24 -0.36
N SER A 620 18.11 -6.20 0.53
CA SER A 620 16.90 -7.03 0.47
C SER A 620 16.51 -7.54 1.85
N PRO A 621 15.19 -7.61 2.17
CA PRO A 621 14.69 -8.30 3.37
C PRO A 621 15.23 -9.73 3.52
N LEU A 622 15.51 -10.42 2.41
CA LEU A 622 16.12 -11.75 2.41
C LEU A 622 17.48 -11.81 3.16
N PHE A 623 18.17 -10.68 3.31
CA PHE A 623 19.44 -10.58 4.03
C PHE A 623 19.38 -9.64 5.25
N THR A 624 18.21 -9.17 5.66
CA THR A 624 18.07 -8.20 6.77
C THR A 624 16.91 -8.45 7.73
N THR A 625 15.90 -9.27 7.37
CA THR A 625 14.67 -9.41 8.17
C THR A 625 14.11 -10.84 8.12
N PRO A 626 13.92 -11.52 9.29
CA PRO A 626 14.22 -11.05 10.65
C PRO A 626 15.71 -11.06 11.03
N ASN A 627 16.60 -11.67 10.24
CA ASN A 627 18.02 -11.82 10.56
C ASN A 627 18.93 -11.05 9.58
N ALA A 628 20.05 -10.52 10.07
CA ALA A 628 21.03 -9.78 9.27
C ALA A 628 22.15 -10.69 8.75
N LEU A 629 22.18 -10.91 7.45
CA LEU A 629 23.06 -11.89 6.80
C LEU A 629 24.17 -11.26 5.96
N GLY A 630 25.36 -11.84 6.06
CA GLY A 630 26.49 -11.59 5.17
C GLY A 630 26.41 -12.36 3.84
N ASP A 631 27.52 -12.39 3.12
CA ASP A 631 27.67 -13.25 1.95
C ASP A 631 27.88 -14.71 2.38
N LEU A 632 27.26 -15.67 1.69
CA LEU A 632 27.47 -17.08 1.95
C LEU A 632 28.77 -17.53 1.27
N THR A 633 29.73 -18.00 2.04
CA THR A 633 31.07 -18.40 1.58
C THR A 633 31.54 -19.75 2.14
N GLY A 634 31.01 -20.16 3.29
CA GLY A 634 31.36 -21.41 3.99
C GLY A 634 30.56 -22.62 3.52
N PHE A 635 30.97 -23.21 2.40
CA PHE A 635 30.39 -24.44 1.83
C PHE A 635 31.24 -25.68 2.13
N THR A 636 30.57 -26.83 2.29
CA THR A 636 31.19 -28.16 2.29
C THR A 636 30.50 -29.03 1.24
N ASP A 637 31.18 -29.36 0.14
CA ASP A 637 30.66 -30.29 -0.87
C ASP A 637 30.50 -31.70 -0.29
N THR A 638 29.26 -32.03 0.10
CA THR A 638 28.82 -33.36 0.54
C THR A 638 27.82 -34.00 -0.40
N CYS A 639 27.33 -33.26 -1.41
CA CYS A 639 26.32 -33.73 -2.35
C CYS A 639 26.90 -34.13 -3.71
N GLY A 640 28.03 -33.54 -4.14
CA GLY A 640 28.57 -33.68 -5.50
C GLY A 640 27.67 -33.06 -6.58
N ILE A 641 26.77 -32.16 -6.17
CA ILE A 641 25.84 -31.40 -7.00
C ILE A 641 25.65 -30.06 -6.31
N ASP A 642 25.95 -28.96 -7.02
CA ASP A 642 26.25 -27.67 -6.37
C ASP A 642 25.26 -26.55 -6.72
N GLY A 643 24.64 -26.63 -7.90
CA GLY A 643 23.69 -25.64 -8.39
C GLY A 643 23.72 -25.40 -9.90
N GLN A 644 23.04 -24.33 -10.34
CA GLN A 644 23.00 -23.84 -11.71
C GLN A 644 23.15 -22.31 -11.77
N TYR A 645 23.54 -21.83 -12.94
CA TYR A 645 23.52 -20.41 -13.26
C TYR A 645 22.12 -19.96 -13.68
N LEU A 646 21.63 -18.84 -13.16
CA LEU A 646 20.39 -18.21 -13.64
C LEU A 646 20.66 -16.89 -14.37
N THR A 647 19.87 -16.65 -15.42
CA THR A 647 19.66 -15.32 -16.01
C THR A 647 18.25 -14.88 -15.66
N THR A 648 18.08 -13.71 -15.05
CA THR A 648 16.75 -13.14 -14.83
C THR A 648 16.15 -12.60 -16.13
N THR A 649 14.82 -12.67 -16.25
CA THR A 649 14.05 -12.11 -17.38
C THR A 649 12.98 -11.14 -16.89
N THR A 650 12.28 -11.49 -15.82
CA THR A 650 11.37 -10.59 -15.06
C THR A 650 11.57 -10.67 -13.55
N ALA A 651 12.38 -11.61 -13.05
CA ALA A 651 12.74 -11.70 -11.64
C ALA A 651 13.81 -10.68 -11.23
N VAL A 652 13.83 -10.35 -9.94
CA VAL A 652 14.94 -9.62 -9.32
C VAL A 652 15.97 -10.62 -8.82
N ALA A 653 17.24 -10.42 -9.17
CA ALA A 653 18.36 -11.21 -8.64
C ALA A 653 18.88 -10.55 -7.36
N HIS A 654 18.66 -11.19 -6.22
CA HIS A 654 19.09 -10.64 -4.93
C HIS A 654 20.51 -11.03 -4.56
N ALA A 655 21.01 -12.16 -5.08
CA ALA A 655 22.39 -12.57 -4.96
C ALA A 655 22.85 -13.45 -6.14
N GLY A 656 24.15 -13.53 -6.34
CA GLY A 656 24.77 -14.34 -7.39
C GLY A 656 26.23 -14.70 -7.10
N TYR A 657 26.90 -15.31 -8.07
CA TYR A 657 28.22 -15.91 -7.88
C TYR A 657 29.40 -14.93 -8.05
N THR A 658 29.13 -13.71 -8.49
CA THR A 658 30.09 -12.61 -8.71
C THR A 658 29.90 -11.49 -7.69
N VAL A 659 30.95 -10.73 -7.38
CA VAL A 659 30.91 -9.64 -6.37
C VAL A 659 29.95 -8.49 -6.70
N SER A 660 29.51 -8.40 -7.96
CA SER A 660 28.52 -7.45 -8.46
C SER A 660 27.55 -8.16 -9.43
N PRO A 661 26.38 -7.55 -9.74
CA PRO A 661 25.42 -8.09 -10.70
C PRO A 661 26.04 -8.45 -12.06
N ALA A 662 25.84 -9.70 -12.51
CA ALA A 662 26.31 -10.17 -13.81
C ALA A 662 25.28 -11.08 -14.50
N GLY A 663 25.08 -10.87 -15.80
CA GLY A 663 24.16 -11.65 -16.61
C GLY A 663 24.52 -13.14 -16.61
N GLY A 664 23.57 -14.00 -16.27
CA GLY A 664 23.80 -15.44 -16.16
C GLY A 664 24.64 -15.85 -14.95
N GLN A 665 24.70 -15.05 -13.88
CA GLN A 665 25.38 -15.38 -12.62
C GLN A 665 24.47 -15.32 -11.38
N ALA A 666 23.15 -15.15 -11.56
CA ALA A 666 22.23 -15.09 -10.42
C ALA A 666 22.10 -16.47 -9.74
N ALA A 667 21.95 -16.45 -8.42
CA ALA A 667 21.89 -17.62 -7.55
C ALA A 667 20.66 -17.62 -6.62
N LEU A 668 20.19 -16.42 -6.23
CA LEU A 668 18.95 -16.21 -5.48
C LEU A 668 18.08 -15.20 -6.22
N THR A 669 16.87 -15.61 -6.61
CA THR A 669 15.94 -14.77 -7.41
C THR A 669 14.52 -14.77 -6.85
N VAL A 670 13.87 -13.61 -6.85
CA VAL A 670 12.44 -13.44 -6.51
C VAL A 670 11.67 -13.06 -7.77
N SER A 671 10.54 -13.75 -8.03
CA SER A 671 9.65 -13.44 -9.15
C SER A 671 8.96 -12.07 -8.99
N ALA A 672 8.61 -11.41 -10.10
CA ALA A 672 7.98 -10.09 -10.08
C ALA A 672 6.67 -10.01 -9.24
N ASP A 673 5.91 -11.11 -9.16
CA ASP A 673 4.68 -11.23 -8.36
C ASP A 673 4.94 -11.53 -6.87
N ARG A 674 6.21 -11.64 -6.47
CA ARG A 674 6.69 -12.06 -5.13
C ARG A 674 6.06 -13.38 -4.65
N ARG A 675 5.76 -14.31 -5.56
CA ARG A 675 5.23 -15.65 -5.24
C ARG A 675 6.29 -16.76 -5.26
N VAL A 676 7.38 -16.59 -6.00
CA VAL A 676 8.44 -17.61 -6.14
C VAL A 676 9.78 -17.05 -5.72
N ILE A 677 10.41 -17.70 -4.75
CA ILE A 677 11.84 -17.63 -4.48
C ILE A 677 12.48 -18.87 -5.11
N LEU A 678 13.62 -18.70 -5.78
CA LEU A 678 14.38 -19.78 -6.37
C LEU A 678 15.85 -19.69 -5.92
N ASN A 679 16.33 -20.81 -5.37
CA ASN A 679 17.68 -20.98 -4.83
C ASN A 679 18.44 -21.92 -5.76
N ALA A 680 19.26 -21.35 -6.65
CA ALA A 680 20.00 -22.09 -7.68
C ALA A 680 21.38 -22.57 -7.21
N PHE A 681 21.66 -22.51 -5.91
CA PHE A 681 22.79 -23.13 -5.22
C PHE A 681 22.26 -24.24 -4.31
N THR A 682 23.12 -25.10 -3.75
CA THR A 682 22.69 -26.14 -2.79
C THR A 682 22.63 -25.60 -1.36
N PRO A 683 21.45 -25.49 -0.72
CA PRO A 683 21.33 -25.01 0.67
C PRO A 683 21.99 -25.95 1.67
N GLN A 684 21.84 -27.26 1.43
CA GLN A 684 22.24 -28.35 2.33
C GLN A 684 23.75 -28.48 2.55
N THR A 685 24.57 -27.79 1.76
CA THR A 685 26.05 -27.79 1.84
C THR A 685 26.60 -26.56 2.57
N VAL A 686 25.77 -25.58 2.94
CA VAL A 686 26.24 -24.40 3.69
C VAL A 686 26.45 -24.78 5.16
N THR A 687 27.69 -24.68 5.61
CA THR A 687 28.09 -24.99 6.99
C THR A 687 28.57 -23.76 7.75
N GLN A 688 28.35 -22.56 7.19
CA GLN A 688 28.73 -21.28 7.78
C GLN A 688 27.75 -20.85 8.89
N ASN A 689 28.35 -20.23 9.91
CA ASN A 689 27.76 -19.41 10.97
C ASN A 689 28.74 -18.23 11.06
N ALA A 690 28.40 -17.10 10.45
CA ALA A 690 29.36 -16.01 10.21
C ALA A 690 29.44 -15.00 11.36
N ASP A 691 28.34 -14.76 12.06
CA ASP A 691 28.24 -13.77 13.14
C ASP A 691 28.59 -14.36 14.53
N GLY A 692 28.41 -15.68 14.71
CA GLY A 692 28.67 -16.41 15.94
C GLY A 692 27.45 -16.71 16.83
N ASP A 693 26.20 -16.42 16.44
CA ASP A 693 25.05 -16.48 17.37
C ASP A 693 24.71 -17.92 17.85
N GLY A 694 24.82 -18.89 16.93
CA GLY A 694 24.55 -20.31 17.15
C GLY A 694 23.68 -20.97 16.07
N LYS A 695 23.04 -20.19 15.19
CA LYS A 695 22.34 -20.62 13.98
C LYS A 695 23.31 -20.68 12.79
N PRO A 696 23.20 -21.66 11.87
CA PRO A 696 23.84 -21.54 10.56
C PRO A 696 23.14 -20.47 9.70
N ASP A 697 23.88 -19.70 8.89
CA ASP A 697 23.35 -18.63 8.03
C ASP A 697 22.21 -19.08 7.09
N MET A 698 22.18 -20.36 6.68
CA MET A 698 21.06 -20.90 5.87
C MET A 698 19.79 -21.19 6.66
N VAL A 699 19.86 -21.37 7.98
CA VAL A 699 18.66 -21.40 8.82
C VAL A 699 18.05 -20.00 8.83
N GLU A 700 18.89 -18.98 8.97
CA GLU A 700 18.48 -17.59 8.94
C GLU A 700 18.01 -17.12 7.57
N LEU A 701 18.64 -17.59 6.47
CA LEU A 701 18.16 -17.26 5.13
C LEU A 701 16.79 -17.90 4.89
N TYR A 702 16.56 -19.14 5.31
CA TYR A 702 15.21 -19.71 5.27
C TYR A 702 14.24 -18.99 6.23
N GLU A 703 14.66 -18.49 7.40
CA GLU A 703 13.82 -17.63 8.24
C GLU A 703 13.41 -16.34 7.49
N ASN A 704 14.34 -15.71 6.77
CA ASN A 704 14.13 -14.50 5.99
C ASN A 704 13.27 -14.75 4.73
N GLU A 705 13.54 -15.81 3.96
CA GLU A 705 12.75 -16.23 2.78
C GLU A 705 11.30 -16.59 3.15
N ILE A 706 11.11 -17.37 4.22
CA ILE A 706 9.78 -17.75 4.70
C ILE A 706 9.02 -16.52 5.22
N THR A 707 9.71 -15.59 5.90
CA THR A 707 9.15 -14.31 6.34
C THR A 707 8.72 -13.47 5.13
N HIS A 708 9.63 -13.18 4.20
CA HIS A 708 9.38 -12.35 3.01
C HIS A 708 8.19 -12.80 2.15
N LEU A 709 7.85 -14.10 2.18
CA LEU A 709 6.69 -14.64 1.50
C LEU A 709 5.42 -14.69 2.37
N LEU A 710 5.50 -14.95 3.68
CA LEU A 710 4.32 -15.24 4.52
C LEU A 710 3.92 -14.18 5.55
N LEU A 711 4.79 -13.22 5.88
CA LEU A 711 4.66 -12.32 7.03
C LEU A 711 4.74 -10.85 6.60
#